data_AF-A0A2P5HXN7-F1
#
_entry.id   AF-A0A2P5HXN7-F1
#
_cell.length_a   1.000
_cell.length_b   1.000
_cell.length_c   1.000
_cell.angle_alpha   90.00
_cell.angle_beta   90.00
_cell.angle_gamma   90.00
#
_symmetry.space_group_name_H-M   'P 1'
#
loop_
_entity.id
_entity.type
_entity.pdbx_description
1 polymer ?
#
loop_
_entity_poly.entity_id
_entity_poly.type
_entity_poly.pdbx_seq_one_letter_code
_entity_poly.pdbx_strand_id
1 'polypeptide(L)'
;MSSGSTTGCQAEANEIYNSQSTTAAPLASSSANHGLASPGASPGPIELPLHTKSEPELHLTTQPSRRFRLRRRPTDPSLDWVSETSTEPPLSRERRTQYDVEEVLRQVLPRTEGTIKLPEFDAAGSYAQSDDVLNMWHDETARLMEIMKSPEMPLKFESSGFLQGDTEKGYRDASNLAQRVLTANAICLLDNECVNAKHCEQLSNPQKLSGFMEQVTKSQRATVTNAGLEDAGAQQQEVHGLEATYSLISYISTVLTRLITKTSLDRYWHRNAIGKLIRRVTKMKLLLRDLQTSSAVAVSAAQAVLSKMPATGGTQNCSRKSDEEECEDYMRLIETNEKEGTASREETQVAAHCVEQNQFLFGLNSALRDVLMSIRRDALRLNSMDQVISVLIPLATTKPAFLTNFSRFRHVMALDGVTLHDEHDGQSTKKLQPFKTSFHLYTTQLDDAVHDSLLEDDDARKQDVLSLSQALETGHFLHPMLLDTRYESLREFTKLVDGWVVDEMSVTVPCPEYVWRVIAVASLLAGGGLGIGFSVGDRINGVDPSNLATYLWVVAAFIILIAKNMKVKEWAWNDFLRRRVRCCSVSELQSMTGVDAQLIIYKLLHDERRGSVLNIRGPYNSAFLRRANEGFAIDVPISSSTLRRSGLVMLKVATAQGYALIEAAEVAV
;
A
#
# COMPACT_ATOMS: atom_id res chain seq x y z
N MET A 1 -59.70 32.43 52.93
CA MET A 1 -60.97 31.71 53.19
C MET A 1 -60.90 30.40 52.42
N SER A 2 -60.40 29.35 53.08
CA SER A 2 -61.14 28.13 53.48
C SER A 2 -61.15 27.09 52.33
N SER A 3 -60.19 26.16 52.26
CA SER A 3 -59.96 24.92 53.05
C SER A 3 -60.65 23.69 52.45
N GLY A 4 -59.87 22.61 52.21
CA GLY A 4 -60.41 21.27 51.95
C GLY A 4 -59.38 20.28 51.37
N SER A 5 -58.58 19.67 52.24
CA SER A 5 -57.60 18.60 51.99
C SER A 5 -58.12 17.23 52.47
N THR A 6 -57.75 16.12 51.81
CA THR A 6 -57.57 14.74 52.36
C THR A 6 -57.11 13.81 51.20
N THR A 7 -55.84 13.41 51.07
CA THR A 7 -55.07 12.29 51.66
C THR A 7 -55.54 10.86 51.31
N GLY A 8 -54.60 10.04 50.80
CA GLY A 8 -54.70 8.56 50.79
C GLY A 8 -53.59 7.84 50.00
N CYS A 9 -52.47 7.56 50.64
CA CYS A 9 -51.41 6.62 50.22
C CYS A 9 -51.70 5.19 50.75
N GLN A 10 -51.25 4.13 50.02
CA GLN A 10 -50.60 2.88 50.49
C GLN A 10 -50.68 1.81 49.36
N ALA A 11 -49.54 1.31 48.82
CA ALA A 11 -48.65 0.22 49.29
C ALA A 11 -49.14 -1.18 48.79
N GLU A 12 -48.42 -1.80 47.86
CA GLU A 12 -47.37 -2.86 48.03
C GLU A 12 -47.91 -4.28 47.84
N ALA A 13 -47.34 -5.03 46.89
CA ALA A 13 -47.06 -6.46 47.01
C ALA A 13 -46.10 -6.91 45.88
N ASN A 14 -44.87 -7.21 46.29
CA ASN A 14 -43.85 -7.96 45.56
C ASN A 14 -44.22 -9.44 45.46
N GLU A 15 -43.79 -10.12 44.40
CA GLU A 15 -43.46 -11.55 44.49
C GLU A 15 -42.16 -11.87 43.76
N ILE A 16 -41.34 -12.61 44.49
CA ILE A 16 -39.93 -12.97 44.29
C ILE A 16 -39.89 -14.35 43.66
N TYR A 17 -38.98 -14.60 42.71
CA TYR A 17 -38.40 -15.94 42.57
C TYR A 17 -36.87 -15.86 42.59
N ASN A 18 -36.34 -16.63 43.54
CA ASN A 18 -34.96 -16.68 43.99
C ASN A 18 -34.29 -17.90 43.35
N SER A 19 -33.00 -17.82 43.00
CA SER A 19 -32.14 -19.00 42.82
C SER A 19 -30.69 -18.62 43.03
N GLN A 20 -30.10 -19.32 44.00
CA GLN A 20 -28.83 -19.05 44.67
C GLN A 20 -27.59 -19.41 43.86
N SER A 21 -26.48 -18.76 44.21
CA SER A 21 -25.11 -19.16 43.87
C SER A 21 -24.70 -20.44 44.60
N THR A 22 -23.77 -21.21 44.02
CA THR A 22 -22.77 -21.93 44.82
C THR A 22 -21.45 -22.06 44.07
N THR A 23 -20.41 -21.57 44.74
CA THR A 23 -18.97 -21.74 44.53
C THR A 23 -18.51 -23.20 44.59
N ALA A 24 -17.50 -23.57 43.78
CA ALA A 24 -16.32 -24.32 44.24
C ALA A 24 -15.23 -24.38 43.14
N ALA A 25 -13.98 -24.27 43.57
CA ALA A 25 -12.75 -24.31 42.78
C ALA A 25 -12.15 -25.76 42.76
N PRO A 26 -10.88 -25.99 42.38
CA PRO A 26 -10.49 -26.77 41.18
C PRO A 26 -9.74 -28.09 41.52
N LEU A 27 -9.44 -28.95 40.51
CA LEU A 27 -8.20 -29.77 40.44
C LEU A 27 -8.15 -30.74 39.23
N ALA A 28 -7.01 -30.67 38.53
CA ALA A 28 -6.13 -31.74 38.04
C ALA A 28 -6.64 -32.99 37.26
N SER A 29 -6.11 -33.10 36.03
CA SER A 29 -5.49 -34.27 35.36
C SER A 29 -5.81 -35.71 35.81
N SER A 30 -6.16 -36.59 34.85
CA SER A 30 -5.40 -37.83 34.56
C SER A 30 -6.09 -38.71 33.50
N SER A 31 -5.22 -39.34 32.73
CA SER A 31 -5.30 -40.43 31.74
C SER A 31 -6.26 -41.62 31.94
N ALA A 32 -6.42 -42.33 30.81
CA ALA A 32 -6.37 -43.80 30.62
C ALA A 32 -7.68 -44.58 30.37
N ASN A 33 -7.82 -45.00 29.10
CA ASN A 33 -7.98 -46.37 28.56
C ASN A 33 -9.07 -47.37 29.00
N HIS A 34 -9.46 -48.16 27.97
CA HIS A 34 -10.24 -49.41 27.90
C HIS A 34 -11.76 -49.26 28.09
N GLY A 35 -12.66 -49.76 27.23
CA GLY A 35 -12.61 -50.79 26.19
C GLY A 35 -13.53 -51.95 26.60
N LEU A 36 -14.63 -52.21 25.87
CA LEU A 36 -15.23 -53.53 25.56
C LEU A 36 -16.73 -53.46 25.12
N ALA A 37 -16.94 -53.89 23.87
CA ALA A 37 -17.95 -54.84 23.34
C ALA A 37 -19.49 -54.65 23.49
N SER A 38 -20.12 -54.35 22.33
CA SER A 38 -21.15 -55.12 21.57
C SER A 38 -22.53 -55.50 22.18
N PRO A 39 -23.53 -55.93 21.37
CA PRO A 39 -23.90 -55.52 19.98
C PRO A 39 -25.45 -55.42 19.75
N GLY A 40 -25.86 -54.93 18.58
CA GLY A 40 -27.02 -55.48 17.85
C GLY A 40 -28.11 -54.49 17.41
N ALA A 41 -28.21 -54.26 16.08
CA ALA A 41 -29.43 -54.41 15.27
C ALA A 41 -29.21 -53.80 13.87
N SER A 42 -29.50 -54.59 12.83
CA SER A 42 -29.36 -54.24 11.41
C SER A 42 -30.49 -53.35 10.88
N PRO A 43 -30.28 -52.61 9.78
CA PRO A 43 -31.23 -51.65 9.22
C PRO A 43 -32.11 -52.23 8.10
N GLY A 44 -33.34 -51.72 7.99
CA GLY A 44 -34.23 -51.91 6.83
C GLY A 44 -34.10 -50.77 5.80
N PRO A 45 -34.47 -50.99 4.54
CA PRO A 45 -34.23 -50.05 3.44
C PRO A 45 -35.41 -49.07 3.28
N ILE A 46 -35.12 -47.82 2.94
CA ILE A 46 -36.13 -46.84 2.48
C ILE A 46 -35.76 -46.40 1.07
N GLU A 47 -36.77 -46.52 0.21
CA GLU A 47 -36.80 -46.29 -1.22
C GLU A 47 -36.66 -44.81 -1.59
N LEU A 48 -35.97 -44.56 -2.72
CA LEU A 48 -35.83 -43.25 -3.39
C LEU A 48 -36.63 -43.30 -4.70
N PRO A 49 -37.52 -42.34 -5.01
CA PRO A 49 -38.20 -42.31 -6.29
C PRO A 49 -37.35 -41.62 -7.36
N LEU A 50 -37.22 -42.29 -8.51
CA LEU A 50 -36.76 -41.72 -9.77
C LEU A 50 -37.74 -40.65 -10.26
N HIS A 51 -37.21 -39.50 -10.67
CA HIS A 51 -37.92 -38.57 -11.55
C HIS A 51 -37.15 -38.40 -12.87
N THR A 52 -37.91 -38.58 -13.94
CA THR A 52 -37.52 -38.65 -15.34
C THR A 52 -37.12 -37.28 -15.92
N LYS A 53 -36.07 -37.34 -16.75
CA LYS A 53 -35.55 -36.27 -17.61
C LYS A 53 -36.57 -35.92 -18.70
N SER A 54 -36.90 -34.65 -18.85
CA SER A 54 -37.43 -34.08 -20.09
C SER A 54 -36.56 -32.89 -20.50
N GLU A 55 -36.06 -32.94 -21.74
CA GLU A 55 -35.33 -31.87 -22.40
C GLU A 55 -36.26 -30.69 -22.73
N PRO A 56 -35.71 -29.46 -22.79
CA PRO A 56 -36.21 -28.49 -23.74
C PRO A 56 -35.13 -27.97 -24.70
N GLU A 57 -35.60 -27.73 -25.92
CA GLU A 57 -34.90 -27.34 -27.13
C GLU A 57 -34.17 -25.98 -27.01
N LEU A 58 -32.96 -25.94 -27.58
CA LEU A 58 -32.13 -24.75 -27.73
C LEU A 58 -32.55 -23.95 -28.97
N HIS A 59 -33.15 -22.77 -28.77
CA HIS A 59 -33.20 -21.73 -29.80
C HIS A 59 -32.00 -20.78 -29.65
N LEU A 60 -31.00 -20.93 -30.53
CA LEU A 60 -29.91 -19.97 -30.72
C LEU A 60 -30.45 -18.68 -31.34
N THR A 61 -30.42 -17.58 -30.58
CA THR A 61 -30.41 -16.23 -31.12
C THR A 61 -29.01 -15.64 -30.95
N THR A 62 -28.38 -15.38 -32.10
CA THR A 62 -27.04 -14.80 -32.23
C THR A 62 -27.04 -13.32 -31.88
N GLN A 63 -26.37 -12.93 -30.78
CA GLN A 63 -25.91 -11.55 -30.56
C GLN A 63 -24.43 -11.40 -30.96
N PRO A 64 -24.04 -10.34 -31.70
CA PRO A 64 -22.67 -10.14 -32.12
C PRO A 64 -21.84 -9.46 -31.03
N SER A 65 -20.83 -10.17 -30.52
CA SER A 65 -19.81 -9.62 -29.64
C SER A 65 -18.78 -8.83 -30.48
N ARG A 66 -18.88 -7.50 -30.46
CA ARG A 66 -17.85 -6.59 -31.00
C ARG A 66 -16.59 -6.63 -30.13
N ARG A 67 -15.62 -7.47 -30.51
CA ARG A 67 -14.23 -7.38 -30.01
C ARG A 67 -13.47 -6.33 -30.82
N PHE A 68 -13.26 -5.14 -30.25
CA PHE A 68 -12.27 -4.21 -30.75
C PHE A 68 -10.86 -4.73 -30.42
N ARG A 69 -10.19 -5.32 -31.42
CA ARG A 69 -8.73 -5.55 -31.39
C ARG A 69 -8.03 -4.28 -31.85
N LEU A 70 -7.57 -3.45 -30.91
CA LEU A 70 -6.60 -2.40 -31.19
C LEU A 70 -5.23 -3.05 -31.46
N ARG A 71 -4.94 -3.24 -32.75
CA ARG A 71 -3.65 -3.68 -33.27
C ARG A 71 -2.65 -2.52 -33.12
N ARG A 72 -1.86 -2.50 -32.05
CA ARG A 72 -0.72 -1.58 -31.94
C ARG A 72 0.28 -1.90 -33.05
N ARG A 73 0.60 -0.92 -33.89
CA ARG A 73 1.73 -0.99 -34.83
C ARG A 73 3.05 -1.02 -34.05
N PRO A 74 4.09 -1.72 -34.53
CA PRO A 74 5.43 -1.58 -34.01
C PRO A 74 5.95 -0.20 -34.38
N THR A 75 6.34 0.60 -33.40
CA THR A 75 7.14 1.82 -33.63
C THR A 75 8.61 1.42 -33.74
N ASP A 76 9.22 1.88 -34.81
CA ASP A 76 10.63 1.73 -35.19
C ASP A 76 11.56 2.38 -34.14
N PRO A 77 12.62 1.70 -33.64
CA PRO A 77 13.59 2.31 -32.74
C PRO A 77 14.79 2.81 -33.54
N SER A 78 14.65 3.95 -34.21
CA SER A 78 15.79 4.73 -34.68
C SER A 78 15.51 6.22 -34.50
N LEU A 79 15.85 6.74 -33.31
CA LEU A 79 15.94 8.17 -33.08
C LEU A 79 17.12 8.41 -32.15
N ASP A 80 18.14 9.02 -32.76
CA ASP A 80 19.40 9.42 -32.16
C ASP A 80 19.19 10.22 -30.89
N TRP A 81 19.74 9.72 -29.79
CA TRP A 81 19.90 10.47 -28.56
C TRP A 81 21.03 11.47 -28.73
N VAL A 82 20.70 12.70 -29.11
CA VAL A 82 21.61 13.83 -28.98
C VAL A 82 21.65 14.23 -27.51
N SER A 83 22.76 13.93 -26.85
CA SER A 83 23.05 14.35 -25.48
C SER A 83 23.31 15.86 -25.43
N GLU A 84 22.25 16.66 -25.29
CA GLU A 84 22.39 18.06 -24.89
C GLU A 84 22.68 18.15 -23.40
N THR A 85 23.95 18.35 -23.07
CA THR A 85 24.40 18.80 -21.74
C THR A 85 24.05 20.28 -21.57
N SER A 86 22.77 20.59 -21.41
CA SER A 86 22.32 21.90 -20.96
C SER A 86 22.45 21.98 -19.44
N THR A 87 23.38 22.82 -18.98
CA THR A 87 23.58 23.13 -17.56
C THR A 87 22.59 24.24 -17.18
N GLU A 88 21.29 23.94 -17.15
CA GLU A 88 20.33 24.85 -16.54
C GLU A 88 20.45 24.79 -15.01
N PRO A 89 20.54 25.93 -14.31
CA PRO A 89 20.55 25.94 -12.86
C PRO A 89 19.23 25.34 -12.33
N PRO A 90 19.24 24.58 -11.22
CA PRO A 90 18.04 23.99 -10.67
C PRO A 90 17.04 25.10 -10.32
N LEU A 91 15.99 25.21 -11.14
CA LEU A 91 14.84 26.08 -10.87
C LEU A 91 14.38 25.81 -9.44
N SER A 92 14.52 26.82 -8.59
CA SER A 92 14.12 26.79 -7.18
C SER A 92 12.65 26.40 -7.10
N ARG A 93 12.42 25.13 -6.75
CA ARG A 93 11.14 24.42 -6.73
C ARG A 93 10.20 24.90 -5.61
N GLU A 94 10.42 26.13 -5.13
CA GLU A 94 9.90 26.64 -3.87
C GLU A 94 9.05 27.90 -4.06
N ARG A 95 8.26 27.99 -5.13
CA ARG A 95 7.05 28.81 -5.06
C ARG A 95 6.07 28.10 -4.12
N ARG A 96 6.28 28.28 -2.80
CA ARG A 96 5.30 27.92 -1.78
C ARG A 96 4.01 28.66 -2.13
N THR A 97 2.99 27.92 -2.53
CA THR A 97 1.64 28.46 -2.71
C THR A 97 1.21 29.04 -1.38
N GLN A 98 1.12 30.37 -1.31
CA GLN A 98 0.54 31.04 -0.15
C GLN A 98 -0.95 30.69 -0.13
N TYR A 99 -1.35 29.91 0.89
CA TYR A 99 -2.74 29.52 1.09
C TYR A 99 -3.44 30.61 1.91
N ASP A 100 -4.54 31.14 1.39
CA ASP A 100 -5.37 32.12 2.09
C ASP A 100 -6.44 31.40 2.93
N VAL A 101 -6.47 31.72 4.23
CA VAL A 101 -7.45 31.17 5.19
C VAL A 101 -8.87 31.54 4.74
N GLU A 102 -9.05 32.76 4.23
CA GLU A 102 -10.36 33.27 3.81
C GLU A 102 -10.88 32.50 2.59
N GLU A 103 -9.98 32.09 1.69
CA GLU A 103 -10.35 31.33 0.49
C GLU A 103 -10.89 29.93 0.84
N VAL A 104 -10.26 29.25 1.81
CA VAL A 104 -10.73 27.96 2.32
C VAL A 104 -12.01 28.13 3.13
N LEU A 105 -12.08 29.17 3.97
CA LEU A 105 -13.26 29.48 4.77
C LEU A 105 -14.50 29.72 3.90
N ARG A 106 -14.36 30.37 2.74
CA ARG A 106 -15.46 30.50 1.75
C ARG A 106 -16.01 29.17 1.26
N GLN A 107 -15.22 28.08 1.25
CA GLN A 107 -15.74 26.75 0.96
C GLN A 107 -16.43 26.10 2.16
N VAL A 108 -16.03 26.48 3.37
CA VAL A 108 -16.61 25.96 4.62
C VAL A 108 -17.94 26.63 4.91
N LEU A 109 -18.08 27.92 4.63
CA LEU A 109 -19.32 28.67 4.85
C LEU A 109 -20.44 28.25 3.86
N PRO A 110 -21.72 28.34 4.25
CA PRO A 110 -22.84 28.09 3.36
C PRO A 110 -22.73 28.99 2.12
N ARG A 111 -22.75 28.41 0.92
CA ARG A 111 -22.73 29.20 -0.31
C ARG A 111 -24.07 29.91 -0.46
N THR A 112 -24.03 31.24 -0.47
CA THR A 112 -25.20 32.10 -0.77
C THR A 112 -25.13 32.67 -2.19
N GLU A 113 -24.23 32.17 -3.03
CA GLU A 113 -24.03 32.68 -4.39
C GLU A 113 -25.17 32.25 -5.32
N GLY A 114 -26.09 33.20 -5.58
CA GLY A 114 -27.14 33.08 -6.59
C GLY A 114 -28.55 32.90 -6.05
N THR A 115 -29.51 32.79 -6.96
CA THR A 115 -30.93 32.53 -6.65
C THR A 115 -31.19 31.07 -6.24
N ILE A 116 -30.27 30.16 -6.55
CA ILE A 116 -30.45 28.71 -6.37
C ILE A 116 -29.83 28.29 -5.05
N LYS A 117 -30.66 27.79 -4.14
CA LYS A 117 -30.23 27.28 -2.84
C LYS A 117 -29.69 25.85 -3.01
N LEU A 118 -28.38 25.71 -3.09
CA LEU A 118 -27.72 24.40 -3.14
C LEU A 118 -27.86 23.65 -1.81
N PRO A 119 -28.00 22.31 -1.84
CA PRO A 119 -28.08 21.52 -0.62
C PRO A 119 -26.75 21.53 0.16
N GLU A 120 -26.86 21.62 1.48
CA GLU A 120 -25.71 21.69 2.37
C GLU A 120 -25.37 20.31 2.94
N PHE A 121 -24.26 19.75 2.48
CA PHE A 121 -23.69 18.52 3.02
C PHE A 121 -22.88 18.82 4.28
N ASP A 122 -22.89 17.88 5.22
CA ASP A 122 -22.31 18.04 6.55
C ASP A 122 -22.83 19.25 7.33
N ALA A 123 -24.08 19.66 7.06
CA ALA A 123 -24.76 20.66 7.85
C ALA A 123 -24.82 20.24 9.33
N ALA A 124 -24.40 21.14 10.22
CA ALA A 124 -24.38 20.90 11.67
C ALA A 124 -25.51 21.63 12.41
N GLY A 125 -26.30 22.46 11.71
CA GLY A 125 -27.34 23.31 12.32
C GLY A 125 -28.48 22.56 13.03
N SER A 126 -28.64 21.25 12.78
CA SER A 126 -29.60 20.41 13.51
C SER A 126 -29.10 19.98 14.90
N TYR A 127 -27.80 20.16 15.19
CA TYR A 127 -27.16 19.67 16.42
C TYR A 127 -26.63 20.78 17.32
N ALA A 128 -26.40 21.99 16.78
CA ALA A 128 -25.85 23.11 17.51
C ALA A 128 -26.37 24.45 16.99
N GLN A 129 -26.19 25.50 17.79
CA GLN A 129 -26.51 26.87 17.39
C GLN A 129 -25.55 27.36 16.30
N SER A 130 -26.02 28.26 15.43
CA SER A 130 -25.27 28.73 14.26
C SER A 130 -23.91 29.36 14.64
N ASP A 131 -23.86 30.11 15.74
CA ASP A 131 -22.65 30.83 16.16
C ASP A 131 -21.55 29.87 16.65
N ASP A 132 -21.93 28.82 17.38
CA ASP A 132 -21.01 27.76 17.82
C ASP A 132 -20.36 27.05 16.63
N VAL A 133 -21.16 26.73 15.61
CA VAL A 133 -20.70 26.05 14.40
C VAL A 133 -19.69 26.92 13.65
N LEU A 134 -19.99 28.22 13.50
CA LEU A 134 -19.15 29.17 12.79
C LEU A 134 -17.80 29.36 13.49
N ASN A 135 -17.79 29.51 14.81
CA ASN A 135 -16.55 29.60 15.59
C ASN A 135 -15.70 28.34 15.42
N MET A 136 -16.32 27.15 15.50
CA MET A 136 -15.59 25.90 15.30
C MET A 136 -15.05 25.73 13.86
N TRP A 137 -15.75 26.24 12.85
CA TRP A 137 -15.23 26.26 11.48
C TRP A 137 -14.00 27.16 11.35
N HIS A 138 -14.01 28.33 11.98
CA HIS A 138 -12.85 29.23 12.00
C HIS A 138 -11.65 28.57 12.69
N ASP A 139 -11.85 28.00 13.88
CA ASP A 139 -10.79 27.36 14.66
C ASP A 139 -10.16 26.18 13.89
N GLU A 140 -11.00 25.32 13.29
CA GLU A 140 -10.51 24.18 12.51
C GLU A 140 -9.83 24.61 11.21
N THR A 141 -10.34 25.65 10.54
CA THR A 141 -9.69 26.21 9.35
C THR A 141 -8.31 26.74 9.70
N ALA A 142 -8.21 27.58 10.75
CA ALA A 142 -6.94 28.15 11.19
C ALA A 142 -5.93 27.04 11.55
N ARG A 143 -6.37 26.03 12.30
CA ARG A 143 -5.56 24.88 12.70
C ARG A 143 -5.01 24.11 11.51
N LEU A 144 -5.85 23.70 10.56
CA LEU A 144 -5.39 22.92 9.41
C LEU A 144 -4.53 23.74 8.45
N MET A 145 -4.81 25.03 8.28
CA MET A 145 -3.98 25.93 7.47
C MET A 145 -2.58 26.10 8.04
N GLU A 146 -2.41 26.09 9.36
CA GLU A 146 -1.09 26.15 9.99
C GLU A 146 -0.25 24.89 9.71
N ILE A 147 -0.90 23.72 9.67
CA ILE A 147 -0.26 22.45 9.27
C ILE A 147 0.19 22.50 7.81
N MET A 148 -0.60 23.11 6.91
CA MET A 148 -0.23 23.25 5.50
C MET A 148 1.00 24.14 5.30
N LYS A 149 1.20 25.15 6.15
CA LYS A 149 2.40 26.01 6.12
C LYS A 149 3.64 25.27 6.61
N SER A 150 3.47 24.28 7.48
CA SER A 150 4.54 23.55 8.17
C SER A 150 4.44 22.02 7.97
N PRO A 151 4.48 21.52 6.72
CA PRO A 151 4.25 20.09 6.44
C PRO A 151 5.33 19.18 7.02
N GLU A 152 6.53 19.72 7.31
CA GLU A 152 7.67 18.96 7.83
C GLU A 152 7.68 18.84 9.36
N MET A 153 6.81 19.57 10.07
CA MET A 153 6.77 19.50 11.54
C MET A 153 6.39 18.08 11.99
N PRO A 154 7.11 17.39 12.89
CA PRO A 154 6.70 16.05 13.30
C PRO A 154 5.31 16.06 13.94
N LEU A 155 4.44 15.13 13.53
CA LEU A 155 3.11 14.99 14.12
C LEU A 155 3.17 14.11 15.37
N LYS A 156 2.65 14.61 16.48
CA LYS A 156 2.48 13.85 17.71
C LYS A 156 1.00 13.85 18.08
N PHE A 157 0.48 12.67 18.42
CA PHE A 157 -0.83 12.54 19.03
C PHE A 157 -0.67 12.67 20.55
N GLU A 158 -1.49 13.51 21.16
CA GLU A 158 -1.47 13.78 22.61
C GLU A 158 -2.88 13.56 23.16
N SER A 159 -3.06 12.55 24.01
CA SER A 159 -4.37 12.19 24.59
C SER A 159 -4.67 12.87 25.93
N SER A 160 -3.93 13.93 26.29
CA SER A 160 -4.01 14.60 27.60
C SER A 160 -3.86 13.62 28.79
N GLY A 161 -3.13 12.51 28.59
CA GLY A 161 -2.90 11.47 29.60
C GLY A 161 -4.04 10.44 29.74
N PHE A 162 -5.05 10.47 28.86
CA PHE A 162 -6.16 9.50 28.88
C PHE A 162 -5.69 8.08 28.57
N LEU A 163 -4.78 7.90 27.61
CA LEU A 163 -4.28 6.57 27.24
C LEU A 163 -3.07 6.18 28.10
N GLN A 164 -3.34 5.41 29.16
CA GLN A 164 -2.32 4.98 30.13
C GLN A 164 -1.48 3.80 29.63
N GLY A 165 -0.34 4.10 28.99
CA GLY A 165 0.71 3.12 28.64
C GLY A 165 0.26 2.00 27.69
N ASP A 166 1.18 1.13 27.30
CA ASP A 166 0.93 -0.06 26.47
C ASP A 166 0.30 -1.18 27.31
N THR A 167 -0.92 -0.93 27.78
CA THR A 167 -1.71 -1.84 28.60
C THR A 167 -2.95 -2.32 27.84
N GLU A 168 -3.50 -3.49 28.19
CA GLU A 168 -4.76 -3.97 27.61
C GLU A 168 -5.89 -2.93 27.74
N LYS A 169 -5.90 -2.22 28.88
CA LYS A 169 -6.80 -1.09 29.11
C LYS A 169 -6.58 0.02 28.08
N GLY A 170 -5.33 0.42 27.82
CA GLY A 170 -4.98 1.42 26.80
C GLY A 170 -5.48 1.06 25.39
N TYR A 171 -5.36 -0.20 24.97
CA TYR A 171 -5.94 -0.66 23.69
C TYR A 171 -7.46 -0.65 23.68
N ARG A 172 -8.09 -1.06 24.79
CA ARG A 172 -9.55 -1.01 24.94
C ARG A 172 -10.06 0.42 24.86
N ASP A 173 -9.39 1.35 25.53
CA ASP A 173 -9.69 2.78 25.52
C ASP A 173 -9.49 3.37 24.11
N ALA A 174 -8.38 3.05 23.43
CA ALA A 174 -8.16 3.48 22.04
C ALA A 174 -9.21 2.91 21.08
N SER A 175 -9.61 1.65 21.24
CA SER A 175 -10.70 1.03 20.47
C SER A 175 -12.04 1.74 20.74
N ASN A 176 -12.30 2.14 22.00
CA ASN A 176 -13.49 2.90 22.36
C ASN A 176 -13.48 4.30 21.73
N LEU A 177 -12.36 5.01 21.75
CA LEU A 177 -12.20 6.30 21.06
C LEU A 177 -12.47 6.14 19.56
N ALA A 178 -11.85 5.14 18.91
CA ALA A 178 -12.07 4.86 17.49
C ALA A 178 -13.53 4.52 17.18
N GLN A 179 -14.21 3.77 18.05
CA GLN A 179 -15.64 3.44 17.89
C GLN A 179 -16.53 4.68 18.03
N ARG A 180 -16.23 5.62 18.94
CA ARG A 180 -16.94 6.91 19.04
C ARG A 180 -16.80 7.73 17.76
N VAL A 181 -15.58 7.84 17.22
CA VAL A 181 -15.34 8.54 15.95
C VAL A 181 -16.05 7.86 14.78
N LEU A 182 -16.02 6.52 14.70
CA LEU A 182 -16.74 5.76 13.68
C LEU A 182 -18.26 5.97 13.76
N THR A 183 -18.81 6.10 14.96
CA THR A 183 -20.25 6.36 15.17
C THR A 183 -20.61 7.77 14.73
N ALA A 184 -19.83 8.78 15.11
CA ALA A 184 -20.02 10.16 14.65
C ALA A 184 -19.92 10.26 13.12
N ASN A 185 -18.96 9.56 12.51
CA ASN A 185 -18.83 9.49 11.05
C ASN A 185 -20.06 8.81 10.39
N ALA A 186 -20.58 7.72 10.98
CA ALA A 186 -21.80 7.06 10.49
C ALA A 186 -23.03 7.98 10.52
N ILE A 187 -23.18 8.81 11.56
CA ILE A 187 -24.23 9.84 11.63
C ILE A 187 -24.05 10.86 10.49
N CYS A 188 -22.83 11.34 10.24
CA CYS A 188 -22.60 12.28 9.15
C CYS A 188 -22.90 11.67 7.77
N LEU A 189 -22.64 10.37 7.57
CA LEU A 189 -23.03 9.66 6.34
C LEU A 189 -24.54 9.52 6.21
N LEU A 190 -25.22 9.19 7.32
CA LEU A 190 -26.67 9.06 7.36
C LEU A 190 -27.36 10.39 6.98
N ASP A 191 -26.90 11.51 7.52
CA ASP A 191 -27.45 12.82 7.19
C ASP A 191 -27.21 13.21 5.73
N ASN A 192 -26.02 12.92 5.19
CA ASN A 192 -25.71 13.22 3.80
C ASN A 192 -26.53 12.34 2.84
N GLU A 193 -26.79 11.09 3.21
CA GLU A 193 -27.72 10.22 2.46
C GLU A 193 -29.16 10.77 2.52
N CYS A 194 -29.58 11.35 3.65
CA CYS A 194 -30.86 12.06 3.72
C CYS A 194 -30.92 13.30 2.83
N VAL A 195 -29.79 14.00 2.64
CA VAL A 195 -29.69 15.13 1.70
C VAL A 195 -29.81 14.63 0.27
N ASN A 196 -29.10 13.55 -0.10
CA ASN A 196 -29.23 12.90 -1.41
C ASN A 196 -30.68 12.50 -1.66
N ALA A 197 -31.32 11.80 -0.72
CA ALA A 197 -32.71 11.37 -0.82
C ALA A 197 -33.70 12.52 -1.10
N LYS A 198 -33.45 13.71 -0.54
CA LYS A 198 -34.33 14.88 -0.70
C LYS A 198 -34.12 15.64 -2.00
N HIS A 199 -32.88 15.75 -2.45
CA HIS A 199 -32.50 16.66 -3.55
C HIS A 199 -32.10 15.93 -4.83
N CYS A 200 -31.71 14.66 -4.72
CA CYS A 200 -31.06 13.87 -5.74
C CYS A 200 -31.47 12.39 -5.57
N GLU A 201 -32.78 12.09 -5.67
CA GLU A 201 -33.36 10.78 -5.34
C GLU A 201 -32.65 9.60 -6.02
N GLN A 202 -32.21 9.79 -7.26
CA GLN A 202 -31.56 8.76 -8.05
C GLN A 202 -30.14 8.41 -7.56
N LEU A 203 -29.46 9.30 -6.83
CA LEU A 203 -28.19 9.00 -6.13
C LEU A 203 -28.42 8.33 -4.78
N SER A 204 -29.63 8.43 -4.24
CA SER A 204 -29.93 7.85 -2.94
C SER A 204 -30.38 6.41 -3.08
N ASN A 205 -29.91 5.58 -2.15
CA ASN A 205 -30.32 4.18 -2.08
C ASN A 205 -31.04 3.94 -0.73
N PRO A 206 -32.33 3.56 -0.74
CA PRO A 206 -33.08 3.31 0.49
C PRO A 206 -32.46 2.17 1.32
N GLN A 207 -31.80 1.20 0.68
CA GLN A 207 -31.05 0.16 1.38
C GLN A 207 -29.82 0.73 2.08
N LYS A 208 -29.06 1.61 1.41
CA LYS A 208 -27.90 2.30 1.99
C LYS A 208 -28.30 3.16 3.18
N LEU A 209 -29.39 3.92 3.03
CA LEU A 209 -29.99 4.71 4.11
C LEU A 209 -30.38 3.83 5.30
N SER A 210 -31.09 2.72 5.06
CA SER A 210 -31.48 1.78 6.11
C SER A 210 -30.27 1.13 6.80
N GLY A 211 -29.20 0.82 6.05
CA GLY A 211 -27.96 0.27 6.57
C GLY A 211 -27.23 1.25 7.50
N PHE A 212 -27.18 2.53 7.14
CA PHE A 212 -26.63 3.57 8.01
C PHE A 212 -27.47 3.77 9.27
N MET A 213 -28.81 3.76 9.16
CA MET A 213 -29.70 3.83 10.34
C MET A 213 -29.45 2.66 11.29
N GLU A 214 -29.34 1.44 10.76
CA GLU A 214 -29.06 0.25 11.55
C GLU A 214 -27.69 0.35 12.22
N GLN A 215 -26.67 0.82 11.51
CA GLN A 215 -25.32 1.02 12.04
C GLN A 215 -25.29 2.04 13.20
N VAL A 216 -25.97 3.18 13.04
CA VAL A 216 -26.07 4.20 14.09
C VAL A 216 -26.81 3.64 15.30
N THR A 217 -27.95 2.96 15.09
CA THR A 217 -28.74 2.34 16.17
C THR A 217 -27.96 1.26 16.92
N LYS A 218 -27.21 0.40 16.20
CA LYS A 218 -26.35 -0.63 16.81
C LYS A 218 -25.25 0.00 17.67
N SER A 219 -24.61 1.05 17.16
CA SER A 219 -23.54 1.76 17.88
C SER A 219 -24.07 2.44 19.13
N GLN A 220 -25.26 3.03 19.06
CA GLN A 220 -25.95 3.66 20.18
C GLN A 220 -26.18 2.67 21.33
N ARG A 221 -26.68 1.47 21.03
CA ARG A 221 -26.92 0.41 22.03
C ARG A 221 -25.64 -0.04 22.70
N ALA A 222 -24.56 -0.21 21.94
CA ALA A 222 -23.27 -0.62 22.48
C ALA A 222 -22.70 0.40 23.48
N THR A 223 -22.92 1.69 23.27
CA THR A 223 -22.48 2.74 24.21
C THR A 223 -23.26 2.71 25.52
N VAL A 224 -24.57 2.45 25.49
CA VAL A 224 -25.40 2.39 26.71
C VAL A 224 -25.02 1.19 27.60
N THR A 225 -24.74 0.03 27.01
CA THR A 225 -24.38 -1.18 27.78
C THR A 225 -23.11 -0.99 28.61
N ASN A 226 -22.16 -0.17 28.13
CA ASN A 226 -20.91 0.09 28.86
C ASN A 226 -21.07 1.11 29.99
N ALA A 227 -22.08 1.99 29.95
CA ALA A 227 -22.29 3.04 30.95
C ALA A 227 -22.98 2.54 32.23
N GLY A 228 -23.66 1.39 32.19
CA GLY A 228 -24.52 0.93 33.29
C GLY A 228 -23.83 0.26 34.48
N LEU A 229 -22.51 0.12 34.49
CA LEU A 229 -21.80 -0.69 35.49
C LEU A 229 -20.83 0.08 36.41
N GLU A 230 -20.65 1.40 36.23
CA GLU A 230 -19.60 2.13 36.97
C GLU A 230 -20.14 3.31 37.79
N ASP A 231 -19.65 3.34 39.02
CA ASP A 231 -19.94 4.22 40.16
C ASP A 231 -19.54 5.69 39.90
N ALA A 232 -19.73 6.58 40.89
CA ALA A 232 -19.59 8.05 40.82
C ALA A 232 -18.32 8.66 40.15
N GLY A 233 -17.32 7.87 39.75
CA GLY A 233 -16.18 8.30 38.93
C GLY A 233 -16.44 8.43 37.42
N ALA A 234 -17.60 7.96 36.92
CA ALA A 234 -17.91 7.90 35.49
C ALA A 234 -17.89 9.28 34.77
N GLN A 235 -18.34 10.35 35.44
CA GLN A 235 -18.43 11.68 34.82
C GLN A 235 -17.08 12.26 34.45
N GLN A 236 -16.06 12.12 35.31
CA GLN A 236 -14.74 12.68 35.02
C GLN A 236 -14.04 11.91 33.90
N GLN A 237 -14.22 10.59 33.86
CA GLN A 237 -13.69 9.74 32.79
C GLN A 237 -14.35 10.03 31.43
N GLU A 238 -15.64 10.39 31.43
CA GLU A 238 -16.35 10.79 30.22
C GLU A 238 -15.80 12.08 29.61
N VAL A 239 -15.51 13.09 30.45
CA VAL A 239 -14.92 14.37 30.02
C VAL A 239 -13.54 14.15 29.40
N HIS A 240 -12.64 13.42 30.07
CA HIS A 240 -11.32 13.11 29.52
C HIS A 240 -11.40 12.26 28.25
N GLY A 241 -12.34 11.31 28.18
CA GLY A 241 -12.59 10.51 26.99
C GLY A 241 -13.08 11.35 25.81
N LEU A 242 -13.91 12.37 26.05
CA LEU A 242 -14.36 13.30 25.02
C LEU A 242 -13.19 14.13 24.47
N GLU A 243 -12.36 14.69 25.35
CA GLU A 243 -11.16 15.44 24.97
C GLU A 243 -10.19 14.58 24.13
N ALA A 244 -9.90 13.36 24.59
CA ALA A 244 -9.07 12.41 23.84
C ALA A 244 -9.68 12.05 22.47
N THR A 245 -11.01 11.97 22.36
CA THR A 245 -11.70 11.73 21.08
C THR A 245 -11.52 12.94 20.15
N TYR A 246 -11.59 14.17 20.66
CA TYR A 246 -11.32 15.39 19.88
C TYR A 246 -9.88 15.47 19.43
N SER A 247 -8.92 15.11 20.29
CA SER A 247 -7.51 15.01 19.92
C SER A 247 -7.32 14.00 18.80
N LEU A 248 -8.02 12.85 18.85
CA LEU A 248 -7.92 11.82 17.83
C LEU A 248 -8.43 12.29 16.47
N ILE A 249 -9.60 12.94 16.44
CA ILE A 249 -10.14 13.56 15.22
C ILE A 249 -9.19 14.63 14.68
N SER A 250 -8.65 15.48 15.57
CA SER A 250 -7.72 16.55 15.20
C SER A 250 -6.45 15.98 14.59
N TYR A 251 -5.92 14.90 15.16
CA TYR A 251 -4.73 14.23 14.66
C TYR A 251 -4.96 13.55 13.31
N ILE A 252 -6.06 12.79 13.16
CA ILE A 252 -6.42 12.15 11.88
C ILE A 252 -6.60 13.19 10.78
N SER A 253 -7.32 14.28 11.05
CA SER A 253 -7.52 15.36 10.08
C SER A 253 -6.23 16.09 9.72
N THR A 254 -5.30 16.24 10.66
CA THR A 254 -3.95 16.77 10.41
C THR A 254 -3.17 15.85 9.46
N VAL A 255 -3.18 14.52 9.68
CA VAL A 255 -2.53 13.54 8.81
C VAL A 255 -3.15 13.57 7.41
N LEU A 256 -4.48 13.57 7.31
CA LEU A 256 -5.18 13.66 6.03
C LEU A 256 -4.88 14.98 5.29
N THR A 257 -4.79 16.10 6.00
CA THR A 257 -4.44 17.40 5.42
C THR A 257 -3.04 17.38 4.80
N ARG A 258 -2.06 16.74 5.48
CA ARG A 258 -0.72 16.56 4.89
C ARG A 258 -0.74 15.68 3.67
N LEU A 259 -1.50 14.60 3.72
CA LEU A 259 -1.62 13.71 2.57
C LEU A 259 -2.27 14.44 1.37
N ILE A 260 -3.36 15.17 1.61
CA ILE A 260 -4.03 15.99 0.60
C ILE A 260 -3.06 17.00 -0.02
N THR A 261 -2.26 17.70 0.80
CA THR A 261 -1.30 18.71 0.33
C THR A 261 -0.06 18.15 -0.35
N LYS A 262 0.35 16.92 -0.05
CA LYS A 262 1.51 16.28 -0.68
C LYS A 262 1.16 15.52 -1.96
N THR A 263 -0.12 15.19 -2.19
CA THR A 263 -0.56 14.37 -3.33
C THR A 263 -0.90 15.16 -4.59
N SER A 264 -1.12 16.47 -4.47
CA SER A 264 -1.30 17.37 -5.61
C SER A 264 -0.66 18.73 -5.31
N LEU A 265 -0.36 19.50 -6.36
CA LEU A 265 0.00 20.92 -6.23
C LEU A 265 -1.18 21.84 -6.57
N ASP A 266 -2.30 21.27 -6.99
CA ASP A 266 -3.46 22.00 -7.46
C ASP A 266 -4.20 22.70 -6.30
N ARG A 267 -4.43 24.00 -6.46
CA ARG A 267 -5.15 24.84 -5.49
C ARG A 267 -6.62 24.44 -5.39
N TYR A 268 -7.25 24.03 -6.49
CA TYR A 268 -8.66 23.61 -6.50
C TYR A 268 -8.85 22.38 -5.62
N TRP A 269 -8.00 21.36 -5.82
CA TRP A 269 -7.94 20.17 -4.98
C TRP A 269 -7.77 20.51 -3.50
N HIS A 270 -6.77 21.32 -3.14
CA HIS A 270 -6.53 21.68 -1.73
C HIS A 270 -7.74 22.40 -1.12
N ARG A 271 -8.24 23.42 -1.80
CA ARG A 271 -9.34 24.26 -1.32
C ARG A 271 -10.60 23.44 -1.07
N ASN A 272 -10.99 22.60 -2.02
CA ASN A 272 -12.22 21.82 -1.90
C ASN A 272 -12.05 20.64 -0.93
N ALA A 273 -11.00 19.82 -1.07
CA ALA A 273 -10.81 18.65 -0.22
C ALA A 273 -10.65 19.05 1.27
N ILE A 274 -9.89 20.11 1.55
CA ILE A 274 -9.69 20.60 2.92
C ILE A 274 -10.97 21.28 3.45
N GLY A 275 -11.67 22.06 2.63
CA GLY A 275 -12.96 22.65 3.02
C GLY A 275 -13.99 21.59 3.43
N LYS A 276 -14.10 20.48 2.69
CA LYS A 276 -14.97 19.35 3.06
C LYS A 276 -14.49 18.60 4.30
N LEU A 277 -13.17 18.41 4.43
CA LEU A 277 -12.59 17.81 5.63
C LEU A 277 -12.90 18.65 6.89
N ILE A 278 -12.79 19.98 6.82
CA ILE A 278 -13.12 20.89 7.92
C ILE A 278 -14.58 20.74 8.33
N ARG A 279 -15.53 20.84 7.38
CA ARG A 279 -16.96 20.69 7.68
C ARG A 279 -17.24 19.36 8.39
N ARG A 280 -16.68 18.27 7.86
CA ARG A 280 -16.84 16.93 8.44
C ARG A 280 -16.28 16.86 9.85
N VAL A 281 -15.06 17.35 10.07
CA VAL A 281 -14.39 17.34 11.39
C VAL A 281 -15.18 18.15 12.40
N THR A 282 -15.61 19.36 12.05
CA THR A 282 -16.43 20.20 12.93
C THR A 282 -17.74 19.53 13.29
N LYS A 283 -18.44 18.95 12.31
CA LYS A 283 -19.68 18.19 12.57
C LYS A 283 -19.43 17.00 13.49
N MET A 284 -18.39 16.20 13.25
CA MET A 284 -18.06 15.06 14.13
C MET A 284 -17.77 15.50 15.57
N LYS A 285 -17.04 16.60 15.76
CA LYS A 285 -16.78 17.15 17.11
C LYS A 285 -18.07 17.62 17.79
N LEU A 286 -18.97 18.28 17.06
CA LEU A 286 -20.27 18.69 17.59
C LEU A 286 -21.14 17.50 18.00
N LEU A 287 -21.25 16.48 17.15
CA LEU A 287 -22.02 15.26 17.42
C LEU A 287 -21.52 14.52 18.67
N LEU A 288 -20.23 14.61 18.97
CA LEU A 288 -19.63 13.94 20.12
C LEU A 288 -19.94 14.62 21.46
N ARG A 289 -20.42 15.88 21.48
CA ARG A 289 -20.89 16.55 22.71
C ARG A 289 -22.05 15.80 23.35
N ASP A 290 -22.98 15.32 22.51
CA ASP A 290 -24.08 14.46 22.92
C ASP A 290 -24.38 13.45 21.82
N LEU A 291 -23.60 12.37 21.80
CA LEU A 291 -23.67 11.35 20.76
C LEU A 291 -25.01 10.61 20.77
N GLN A 292 -25.64 10.48 21.95
CA GLN A 292 -26.89 9.77 22.13
C GLN A 292 -28.05 10.56 21.53
N THR A 293 -28.21 11.82 21.92
CA THR A 293 -29.24 12.70 21.36
C THR A 293 -29.03 12.91 19.87
N SER A 294 -27.78 13.10 19.44
CA SER A 294 -27.45 13.27 18.02
C SER A 294 -27.82 12.05 17.17
N SER A 295 -27.58 10.83 17.69
CA SER A 295 -27.98 9.59 17.02
C SER A 295 -29.50 9.50 16.87
N ALA A 296 -30.25 9.83 17.92
CA ALA A 296 -31.71 9.80 17.90
C ALA A 296 -32.30 10.81 16.90
N VAL A 297 -31.76 12.04 16.87
CA VAL A 297 -32.14 13.08 15.91
C VAL A 297 -31.87 12.64 14.48
N ALA A 298 -30.70 12.08 14.20
CA ALA A 298 -30.32 11.61 12.86
C ALA A 298 -31.22 10.45 12.37
N VAL A 299 -31.47 9.46 13.23
CA VAL A 299 -32.33 8.32 12.91
C VAL A 299 -33.78 8.77 12.68
N SER A 300 -34.30 9.67 13.51
CA SER A 300 -35.65 10.23 13.32
C SER A 300 -35.77 11.01 12.01
N ALA A 301 -34.78 11.84 11.67
CA ALA A 301 -34.73 12.56 10.41
C ALA A 301 -34.69 11.58 9.21
N ALA A 302 -33.89 10.52 9.30
CA ALA A 302 -33.79 9.50 8.26
C ALA A 302 -35.11 8.72 8.09
N GLN A 303 -35.81 8.38 9.17
CA GLN A 303 -37.14 7.75 9.11
C GLN A 303 -38.17 8.65 8.41
N ALA A 304 -38.14 9.95 8.70
CA ALA A 304 -39.03 10.92 8.06
C ALA A 304 -38.75 11.08 6.55
N VAL A 305 -37.52 10.84 6.11
CA VAL A 305 -37.14 10.83 4.69
C VAL A 305 -37.55 9.51 4.03
N LEU A 306 -37.21 8.38 4.66
CA LEU A 306 -37.51 7.03 4.16
C LEU A 306 -39.02 6.80 4.00
N SER A 307 -39.85 7.35 4.89
CA SER A 307 -41.32 7.26 4.79
C SER A 307 -41.92 8.07 3.63
N LYS A 308 -41.18 9.04 3.10
CA LYS A 308 -41.61 9.84 1.92
C LYS A 308 -41.11 9.25 0.61
N MET A 309 -40.11 8.39 0.64
CA MET A 309 -39.60 7.74 -0.55
C MET A 309 -40.67 6.79 -1.09
N PRO A 310 -40.99 6.84 -2.39
CA PRO A 310 -41.92 5.89 -2.98
C PRO A 310 -41.36 4.48 -2.80
N ALA A 311 -42.22 3.53 -2.44
CA ALA A 311 -41.87 2.12 -2.47
C ALA A 311 -41.69 1.72 -3.93
N THR A 312 -40.52 2.01 -4.51
CA THR A 312 -40.17 1.64 -5.86
C THR A 312 -40.11 0.13 -5.92
N GLY A 313 -41.23 -0.48 -6.32
CA GLY A 313 -41.41 -1.93 -6.48
C GLY A 313 -40.59 -2.54 -7.63
N GLY A 314 -39.59 -1.81 -8.14
CA GLY A 314 -38.63 -2.33 -9.08
C GLY A 314 -37.51 -2.99 -8.32
N THR A 315 -37.43 -4.32 -8.39
CA THR A 315 -36.25 -5.12 -8.05
C THR A 315 -35.12 -4.76 -9.02
N GLN A 316 -34.64 -3.52 -8.98
CA GLN A 316 -33.46 -3.12 -9.71
C GLN A 316 -32.33 -3.87 -9.03
N ASN A 317 -31.84 -4.91 -9.70
CA ASN A 317 -30.65 -5.64 -9.29
C ASN A 317 -29.54 -4.59 -9.13
N CYS A 318 -29.32 -4.15 -7.88
CA CYS A 318 -28.14 -3.41 -7.46
C CYS A 318 -26.95 -4.34 -7.71
N SER A 319 -26.49 -4.37 -8.95
CA SER A 319 -25.15 -4.79 -9.28
C SER A 319 -24.24 -4.07 -8.30
N ARG A 320 -23.34 -4.82 -7.67
CA ARG A 320 -22.38 -4.37 -6.66
C ARG A 320 -21.34 -3.44 -7.29
N LYS A 321 -21.81 -2.35 -7.90
CA LYS A 321 -20.99 -1.28 -8.43
C LYS A 321 -20.35 -0.56 -7.24
N SER A 322 -19.18 0.01 -7.49
CA SER A 322 -18.55 0.90 -6.54
C SER A 322 -19.37 2.19 -6.49
N ASP A 323 -19.56 2.81 -5.32
CA ASP A 323 -20.22 4.13 -5.18
C ASP A 323 -19.64 5.18 -6.15
N GLU A 324 -18.36 5.03 -6.52
CA GLU A 324 -17.68 5.84 -7.52
C GLU A 324 -18.22 5.64 -8.94
N GLU A 325 -18.44 4.38 -9.35
CA GLU A 325 -19.01 4.04 -10.67
C GLU A 325 -20.44 4.55 -10.76
N GLU A 326 -21.18 4.52 -9.65
CA GLU A 326 -22.52 5.12 -9.55
C GLU A 326 -22.45 6.64 -9.76
N CYS A 327 -21.48 7.35 -9.15
CA CYS A 327 -21.30 8.79 -9.36
C CYS A 327 -20.95 9.13 -10.82
N GLU A 328 -20.04 8.39 -11.46
CA GLU A 328 -19.68 8.61 -12.87
C GLU A 328 -20.85 8.37 -13.83
N ASP A 329 -21.60 7.27 -13.63
CA ASP A 329 -22.78 6.96 -14.43
C ASP A 329 -23.84 8.05 -14.25
N TYR A 330 -23.95 8.60 -13.05
CA TYR A 330 -24.87 9.70 -12.75
C TYR A 330 -24.47 11.02 -13.41
N MET A 331 -23.18 11.37 -13.43
CA MET A 331 -22.71 12.54 -14.17
C MET A 331 -23.08 12.45 -15.66
N ARG A 332 -22.89 11.28 -16.27
CA ARG A 332 -23.28 11.05 -17.68
C ARG A 332 -24.79 11.20 -17.89
N LEU A 333 -25.59 10.76 -16.92
CA LEU A 333 -27.04 10.91 -16.96
C LEU A 333 -27.45 12.38 -16.86
N ILE A 334 -26.83 13.15 -15.96
CA ILE A 334 -27.06 14.60 -15.83
C ILE A 334 -26.73 15.31 -17.15
N GLU A 335 -25.54 15.04 -17.73
CA GLU A 335 -25.14 15.63 -19.00
C GLU A 335 -26.10 15.27 -20.16
N THR A 336 -26.63 14.05 -20.14
CA THR A 336 -27.59 13.58 -21.16
C THR A 336 -28.92 14.31 -20.99
N ASN A 337 -29.42 14.42 -19.76
CA ASN A 337 -30.66 15.13 -19.46
C ASN A 337 -30.56 16.63 -19.77
N GLU A 338 -29.39 17.24 -19.56
CA GLU A 338 -29.13 18.63 -19.94
C GLU A 338 -29.13 18.80 -21.46
N LYS A 339 -28.47 17.90 -22.20
CA LYS A 339 -28.44 17.91 -23.68
C LYS A 339 -29.81 17.66 -24.30
N GLU A 340 -30.63 16.81 -23.67
CA GLU A 340 -31.99 16.50 -24.12
C GLU A 340 -33.03 17.53 -23.64
N GLY A 341 -32.65 18.44 -22.73
CA GLY A 341 -33.55 19.43 -22.15
C GLY A 341 -34.67 18.82 -21.29
N THR A 342 -34.45 17.61 -20.75
CA THR A 342 -35.44 16.89 -19.92
C THR A 342 -35.43 17.35 -18.47
N ALA A 343 -34.31 17.90 -17.99
CA ALA A 343 -34.17 18.48 -16.66
C ALA A 343 -34.07 20.00 -16.72
N SER A 344 -34.62 20.68 -15.71
CA SER A 344 -34.40 22.11 -15.57
C SER A 344 -32.92 22.40 -15.27
N ARG A 345 -32.44 23.60 -15.63
CA ARG A 345 -31.07 24.03 -15.32
C ARG A 345 -30.78 24.02 -13.82
N GLU A 346 -31.79 24.34 -13.00
CA GLU A 346 -31.66 24.33 -11.54
C GLU A 346 -31.50 22.91 -10.99
N GLU A 347 -32.32 21.96 -11.45
CA GLU A 347 -32.20 20.54 -11.09
C GLU A 347 -30.85 19.96 -11.53
N THR A 348 -30.40 20.31 -12.73
CA THR A 348 -29.09 19.89 -13.26
C THR A 348 -27.94 20.39 -12.38
N GLN A 349 -28.00 21.65 -11.93
CA GLN A 349 -26.99 22.22 -11.03
C GLN A 349 -27.02 21.59 -9.64
N VAL A 350 -28.21 21.35 -9.08
CA VAL A 350 -28.35 20.67 -7.78
C VAL A 350 -27.83 19.24 -7.87
N ALA A 351 -28.15 18.52 -8.95
CA ALA A 351 -27.69 17.16 -9.20
C ALA A 351 -26.17 17.09 -9.36
N ALA A 352 -25.58 17.98 -10.17
CA ALA A 352 -24.12 18.06 -10.35
C ALA A 352 -23.41 18.36 -9.03
N HIS A 353 -23.94 19.31 -8.25
CA HIS A 353 -23.42 19.60 -6.91
C HIS A 353 -23.53 18.38 -5.99
N CYS A 354 -24.67 17.66 -5.95
CA CYS A 354 -24.79 16.42 -5.17
C CYS A 354 -23.71 15.39 -5.55
N VAL A 355 -23.45 15.18 -6.83
CA VAL A 355 -22.42 14.22 -7.26
C VAL A 355 -21.03 14.65 -6.80
N GLU A 356 -20.68 15.91 -7.05
CA GLU A 356 -19.38 16.46 -6.63
C GLU A 356 -19.19 16.29 -5.12
N GLN A 357 -20.20 16.64 -4.33
CA GLN A 357 -20.17 16.46 -2.88
C GLN A 357 -19.97 14.99 -2.50
N ASN A 358 -20.71 14.06 -3.10
CA ASN A 358 -20.57 12.63 -2.79
C ASN A 358 -19.19 12.07 -3.14
N GLN A 359 -18.57 12.50 -4.26
CA GLN A 359 -17.23 12.06 -4.63
C GLN A 359 -16.18 12.48 -3.58
N PHE A 360 -16.21 13.74 -3.11
CA PHE A 360 -15.34 14.21 -2.03
C PHE A 360 -15.58 13.44 -0.73
N LEU A 361 -16.84 13.28 -0.36
CA LEU A 361 -17.22 12.63 0.90
C LEU A 361 -16.89 11.14 0.91
N PHE A 362 -17.04 10.46 -0.23
CA PHE A 362 -16.69 9.05 -0.38
C PHE A 362 -15.19 8.83 -0.18
N GLY A 363 -14.35 9.62 -0.85
CA GLY A 363 -12.90 9.54 -0.71
C GLY A 363 -12.42 9.78 0.73
N LEU A 364 -12.92 10.84 1.36
CA LEU A 364 -12.62 11.15 2.76
C LEU A 364 -13.12 10.08 3.73
N ASN A 365 -14.33 9.55 3.50
CA ASN A 365 -14.89 8.49 4.33
C ASN A 365 -14.09 7.18 4.22
N SER A 366 -13.71 6.78 3.01
CA SER A 366 -12.85 5.61 2.82
C SER A 366 -11.53 5.79 3.57
N ALA A 367 -10.91 6.97 3.46
CA ALA A 367 -9.66 7.26 4.15
C ALA A 367 -9.81 7.22 5.68
N LEU A 368 -10.84 7.88 6.23
CA LEU A 368 -11.14 7.87 7.66
C LEU A 368 -11.41 6.45 8.19
N ARG A 369 -12.21 5.67 7.46
CA ARG A 369 -12.55 4.29 7.84
C ARG A 369 -11.31 3.40 7.87
N ASP A 370 -10.46 3.45 6.85
CA ASP A 370 -9.25 2.63 6.77
C ASP A 370 -8.26 2.95 7.92
N VAL A 371 -8.12 4.24 8.26
CA VAL A 371 -7.33 4.70 9.40
C VAL A 371 -7.92 4.19 10.73
N LEU A 372 -9.21 4.41 10.97
CA LEU A 372 -9.87 4.02 12.22
C LEU A 372 -9.93 2.50 12.40
N MET A 373 -10.10 1.74 11.33
CA MET A 373 -10.08 0.27 11.37
C MET A 373 -8.67 -0.29 11.65
N SER A 374 -7.61 0.44 11.31
CA SER A 374 -6.24 0.03 11.63
C SER A 374 -5.95 0.16 13.13
N ILE A 375 -6.47 1.21 13.78
CA ILE A 375 -6.38 1.39 15.25
C ILE A 375 -7.00 0.21 16.02
N ARG A 376 -7.99 -0.47 15.42
CA ARG A 376 -8.71 -1.57 16.07
C ARG A 376 -8.06 -2.95 15.91
N ARG A 377 -7.14 -3.14 14.96
CA ARG A 377 -6.68 -4.48 14.54
C ARG A 377 -5.24 -4.80 14.92
N ASP A 378 -4.38 -3.79 15.01
CA ASP A 378 -2.93 -4.00 15.07
C ASP A 378 -2.40 -3.61 16.46
N ALA A 379 -1.77 -4.57 17.15
CA ALA A 379 -1.08 -4.31 18.42
C ALA A 379 0.42 -4.08 18.14
N LEU A 380 0.89 -2.85 18.33
CA LEU A 380 2.30 -2.48 18.23
C LEU A 380 2.83 -2.26 19.63
N ARG A 381 3.87 -3.00 20.03
CA ARG A 381 4.52 -2.80 21.33
C ARG A 381 5.35 -1.52 21.30
N LEU A 382 4.86 -0.45 21.92
CA LEU A 382 5.58 0.81 22.14
C LEU A 382 5.41 1.23 23.61
N ASN A 383 6.12 2.26 24.08
CA ASN A 383 6.11 2.62 25.51
C ASN A 383 4.81 3.31 25.94
N SER A 384 4.05 3.86 24.98
CA SER A 384 2.82 4.61 25.22
C SER A 384 1.85 4.42 24.07
N MET A 385 0.56 4.31 24.38
CA MET A 385 -0.50 4.27 23.36
C MET A 385 -0.58 5.54 22.51
N ASP A 386 -0.13 6.68 23.05
CA ASP A 386 -0.01 7.91 22.25
C ASP A 386 1.01 7.76 21.12
N GLN A 387 2.12 7.06 21.41
CA GLN A 387 3.14 6.72 20.41
C GLN A 387 2.61 5.68 19.42
N VAL A 388 1.84 4.68 19.91
CA VAL A 388 1.17 3.68 19.05
C VAL A 388 0.28 4.39 18.04
N ILE A 389 -0.61 5.28 18.48
CA ILE A 389 -1.50 6.01 17.58
C ILE A 389 -0.72 6.94 16.64
N SER A 390 0.32 7.61 17.16
CA SER A 390 1.19 8.50 16.37
C SER A 390 1.90 7.78 15.21
N VAL A 391 2.24 6.49 15.38
CA VAL A 391 2.91 5.70 14.34
C VAL A 391 1.89 4.96 13.47
N LEU A 392 0.87 4.38 14.09
CA LEU A 392 -0.10 3.50 13.44
C LEU A 392 -0.95 4.23 12.41
N ILE A 393 -1.36 5.48 12.67
CA ILE A 393 -2.18 6.25 11.73
C ILE A 393 -1.40 6.58 10.45
N PRO A 394 -0.19 7.20 10.50
CA PRO A 394 0.62 7.38 9.30
C PRO A 394 0.91 6.06 8.60
N LEU A 395 1.25 4.99 9.34
CA LEU A 395 1.50 3.68 8.75
C LEU A 395 0.24 3.12 8.05
N ALA A 396 -0.95 3.30 8.62
CA ALA A 396 -2.21 2.94 8.00
C ALA A 396 -2.44 3.69 6.68
N THR A 397 -2.03 4.96 6.59
CA THR A 397 -2.08 5.72 5.33
C THR A 397 -1.08 5.26 4.28
N THR A 398 -0.09 4.44 4.65
CA THR A 398 0.81 3.79 3.69
C THR A 398 0.30 2.44 3.18
N LYS A 399 -0.80 1.91 3.75
CA LYS A 399 -1.37 0.61 3.31
C LYS A 399 -1.76 0.69 1.82
N PRO A 400 -1.41 -0.30 0.98
CA PRO A 400 -1.70 -0.26 -0.45
C PRO A 400 -3.18 -0.07 -0.80
N ALA A 401 -4.08 -0.63 0.02
CA ALA A 401 -5.53 -0.46 -0.14
C ALA A 401 -5.93 1.01 0.04
N PHE A 402 -5.47 1.64 1.14
CA PHE A 402 -5.69 3.06 1.40
C PHE A 402 -5.12 3.93 0.28
N LEU A 403 -3.86 3.71 -0.14
CA LEU A 403 -3.23 4.50 -1.19
C LEU A 403 -3.94 4.35 -2.53
N THR A 404 -4.47 3.16 -2.84
CA THR A 404 -5.24 2.93 -4.07
C THR A 404 -6.56 3.69 -4.02
N ASN A 405 -7.28 3.62 -2.90
CA ASN A 405 -8.55 4.36 -2.72
C ASN A 405 -8.32 5.88 -2.73
N PHE A 406 -7.26 6.35 -2.07
CA PHE A 406 -6.94 7.78 -2.00
C PHE A 406 -6.42 8.33 -3.34
N SER A 407 -5.57 7.58 -4.05
CA SER A 407 -5.10 7.95 -5.38
C SER A 407 -6.25 8.04 -6.38
N ARG A 408 -7.16 7.07 -6.32
CA ARG A 408 -8.39 7.05 -7.10
C ARG A 408 -9.29 8.25 -6.81
N PHE A 409 -9.57 8.51 -5.53
CA PHE A 409 -10.28 9.72 -5.09
C PHE A 409 -9.66 10.99 -5.69
N ARG A 410 -8.33 11.13 -5.62
CA ARG A 410 -7.61 12.25 -6.23
C ARG A 410 -7.77 12.30 -7.76
N HIS A 411 -7.72 11.15 -8.43
CA HIS A 411 -7.86 11.07 -9.89
C HIS A 411 -9.25 11.51 -10.38
N VAL A 412 -10.32 11.07 -9.70
CA VAL A 412 -11.68 11.49 -10.04
C VAL A 412 -11.80 13.01 -9.93
N MET A 413 -11.30 13.60 -8.84
CA MET A 413 -11.34 15.06 -8.65
C MET A 413 -10.45 15.84 -9.62
N ALA A 414 -9.32 15.29 -10.03
CA ALA A 414 -8.44 15.94 -10.99
C ALA A 414 -9.04 15.98 -12.40
N LEU A 415 -9.86 15.00 -12.78
CA LEU A 415 -10.53 14.99 -14.08
C LEU A 415 -11.65 16.02 -14.13
N ASP A 416 -12.42 16.16 -13.04
CA ASP A 416 -13.55 17.09 -12.97
C ASP A 416 -13.08 18.55 -12.91
N GLY A 417 -12.03 18.85 -12.14
CA GLY A 417 -11.50 20.22 -11.99
C GLY A 417 -10.96 20.85 -13.28
N VAL A 418 -10.40 20.05 -14.19
CA VAL A 418 -9.84 20.52 -15.47
C VAL A 418 -10.93 20.99 -16.43
N THR A 419 -12.14 20.45 -16.33
CA THR A 419 -13.21 20.74 -17.30
C THR A 419 -13.93 22.07 -17.06
N LEU A 420 -13.92 22.60 -15.84
CA LEU A 420 -14.73 23.77 -15.48
C LEU A 420 -13.96 25.08 -15.36
N HIS A 421 -12.62 25.04 -15.23
CA HIS A 421 -11.85 26.26 -14.92
C HIS A 421 -10.64 26.54 -15.81
N ASP A 422 -10.30 25.68 -16.78
CA ASP A 422 -9.02 25.77 -17.48
C ASP A 422 -9.13 26.06 -18.99
N GLU A 423 -9.99 26.99 -19.38
CA GLU A 423 -9.91 27.60 -20.73
C GLU A 423 -8.82 28.70 -20.84
N HIS A 424 -8.10 29.03 -19.76
CA HIS A 424 -7.17 30.17 -19.77
C HIS A 424 -5.69 29.92 -19.50
N ASP A 425 -5.25 28.76 -18.98
CA ASP A 425 -3.81 28.49 -18.82
C ASP A 425 -3.32 27.31 -19.66
N GLY A 426 -2.90 27.61 -20.90
CA GLY A 426 -2.31 26.67 -21.86
C GLY A 426 -0.91 26.15 -21.50
N GLN A 427 -0.69 25.69 -20.25
CA GLN A 427 0.58 25.05 -19.87
C GLN A 427 0.58 23.56 -20.22
N SER A 428 1.14 23.30 -21.40
CA SER A 428 1.60 22.02 -21.92
C SER A 428 2.13 21.09 -20.81
N THR A 429 1.57 19.87 -20.76
CA THR A 429 2.02 18.75 -19.95
C THR A 429 3.48 18.41 -20.27
N LYS A 430 4.44 19.09 -19.63
CA LYS A 430 5.87 18.77 -19.74
C LYS A 430 6.06 17.29 -19.42
N LYS A 431 6.79 16.58 -20.28
CA LYS A 431 7.27 15.21 -20.05
C LYS A 431 7.97 15.17 -18.69
N LEU A 432 7.30 14.62 -17.68
CA LEU A 432 7.86 14.51 -16.34
C LEU A 432 9.07 13.57 -16.39
N GLN A 433 10.20 14.04 -15.87
CA GLN A 433 11.39 13.22 -15.71
C GLN A 433 11.08 11.99 -14.82
N PRO A 434 11.73 10.84 -15.07
CA PRO A 434 11.58 9.65 -14.23
C PRO A 434 11.89 9.99 -12.77
N PHE A 435 10.93 9.69 -11.88
CA PHE A 435 11.06 9.95 -10.45
C PHE A 435 12.16 9.06 -9.87
N LYS A 436 13.25 9.68 -9.38
CA LYS A 436 14.24 9.04 -8.53
C LYS A 436 14.03 9.59 -7.12
N THR A 437 13.45 8.80 -6.23
CA THR A 437 13.31 9.18 -4.82
C THR A 437 13.88 8.08 -3.94
N SER A 438 14.98 8.36 -3.24
CA SER A 438 15.40 7.55 -2.11
C SER A 438 14.65 8.01 -0.87
N PHE A 439 14.25 7.09 -0.02
CA PHE A 439 13.79 7.39 1.33
C PHE A 439 14.59 6.53 2.28
N HIS A 440 14.98 7.15 3.39
CA HIS A 440 15.84 6.58 4.40
C HIS A 440 14.99 6.44 5.67
N LEU A 441 14.94 5.23 6.23
CA LEU A 441 14.36 5.01 7.56
C LEU A 441 15.51 5.09 8.57
N TYR A 442 15.40 6.03 9.50
CA TYR A 442 16.34 6.18 10.61
C TYR A 442 15.63 5.82 11.91
N THR A 443 16.32 5.11 12.81
CA THR A 443 15.97 5.04 14.23
C THR A 443 16.93 5.96 14.98
N THR A 444 16.47 6.65 16.03
CA THR A 444 17.32 7.56 16.81
C THR A 444 18.47 6.83 17.50
N GLN A 445 18.32 5.54 17.80
CA GLN A 445 19.38 4.71 18.38
C GLN A 445 20.53 4.46 17.40
N LEU A 446 20.27 4.49 16.09
CA LEU A 446 21.28 4.30 15.07
C LEU A 446 22.09 5.58 14.81
N ASP A 447 21.47 6.77 14.88
CA ASP A 447 22.22 8.04 14.68
C ASP A 447 23.31 8.21 15.74
N ASP A 448 23.00 7.82 16.98
CA ASP A 448 23.95 7.81 18.09
C ASP A 448 25.02 6.70 17.90
N ALA A 449 24.64 5.51 17.43
CA ALA A 449 25.57 4.40 17.18
C ALA A 449 26.48 4.64 15.96
N VAL A 450 26.01 5.33 14.91
CA VAL A 450 26.79 5.65 13.70
C VAL A 450 27.88 6.69 14.00
N HIS A 451 27.66 7.56 14.99
CA HIS A 451 28.71 8.46 15.46
C HIS A 451 29.81 7.74 16.26
N ASP A 452 29.47 6.68 17.00
CA ASP A 452 30.42 5.94 17.84
C ASP A 452 31.13 4.74 17.14
N SER A 453 30.61 4.23 16.01
CA SER A 453 31.03 2.93 15.42
C SER A 453 31.93 3.00 14.18
N LEU A 454 32.68 4.10 13.98
CA LEU A 454 33.64 4.21 12.86
C LEU A 454 34.86 3.27 12.98
N LEU A 455 34.96 2.39 13.99
CA LEU A 455 36.18 1.59 14.18
C LEU A 455 36.07 0.07 14.40
N GLU A 456 34.97 -0.57 14.81
CA GLU A 456 35.01 -2.05 14.96
C GLU A 456 33.70 -2.78 14.62
N ASP A 457 33.90 -3.87 13.87
CA ASP A 457 33.08 -5.07 13.60
C ASP A 457 31.86 -4.99 12.65
N ASP A 458 32.05 -5.56 11.46
CA ASP A 458 31.19 -5.50 10.25
C ASP A 458 30.15 -6.66 10.22
N ASP A 459 30.19 -7.58 11.18
CA ASP A 459 29.37 -8.79 11.20
C ASP A 459 28.10 -8.69 12.09
N ALA A 460 28.09 -7.85 13.13
CA ALA A 460 26.87 -7.59 13.92
C ALA A 460 25.80 -6.82 13.11
N ARG A 461 26.24 -5.93 12.21
CA ARG A 461 25.38 -5.04 11.42
C ARG A 461 24.55 -5.75 10.34
N LYS A 462 24.95 -6.96 9.91
CA LYS A 462 24.22 -7.75 8.90
C LYS A 462 22.97 -8.44 9.46
N GLN A 463 22.89 -8.61 10.77
CA GLN A 463 21.84 -9.40 11.41
C GLN A 463 20.55 -8.59 11.64
N ASP A 464 20.66 -7.28 11.88
CA ASP A 464 19.50 -6.41 12.17
C ASP A 464 18.74 -5.94 10.91
N VAL A 465 19.45 -5.69 9.80
CA VAL A 465 18.88 -5.23 8.51
C VAL A 465 17.84 -6.21 7.94
N LEU A 466 18.03 -7.52 8.16
CA LEU A 466 17.12 -8.54 7.64
C LEU A 466 15.81 -8.64 8.44
N SER A 467 15.73 -8.06 9.64
CA SER A 467 14.54 -8.14 10.50
C SER A 467 13.41 -7.21 10.06
N LEU A 468 13.71 -6.05 9.48
CA LEU A 468 12.71 -5.02 9.16
C LEU A 468 11.87 -5.38 7.92
N SER A 469 12.51 -5.88 6.86
CA SER A 469 11.80 -6.33 5.65
C SER A 469 10.87 -7.52 5.93
N GLN A 470 11.28 -8.40 6.85
CA GLN A 470 10.47 -9.53 7.29
C GLN A 470 9.34 -9.07 8.22
N ALA A 471 9.60 -8.13 9.14
CA ALA A 471 8.57 -7.54 10.02
C ALA A 471 7.45 -6.83 9.24
N LEU A 472 7.78 -6.15 8.13
CA LEU A 472 6.80 -5.50 7.24
C LEU A 472 5.92 -6.49 6.48
N GLU A 473 6.44 -7.67 6.12
CA GLU A 473 5.68 -8.70 5.37
C GLU A 473 4.87 -9.63 6.29
N THR A 474 5.37 -9.99 7.47
CA THR A 474 4.72 -10.98 8.35
C THR A 474 3.91 -10.39 9.50
N GLY A 475 3.96 -9.06 9.72
CA GLY A 475 3.28 -8.41 10.86
C GLY A 475 3.79 -8.87 12.24
N HIS A 476 4.86 -9.66 12.26
CA HIS A 476 5.48 -10.24 13.44
C HIS A 476 7.00 -10.26 13.26
N PHE A 477 7.73 -9.70 14.23
CA PHE A 477 9.17 -9.88 14.38
C PHE A 477 9.45 -11.35 14.74
N LEU A 478 9.71 -12.21 13.75
CA LEU A 478 10.03 -13.62 13.99
C LEU A 478 11.55 -13.87 13.98
N HIS A 479 11.93 -14.76 14.89
CA HIS A 479 13.27 -15.14 15.32
C HIS A 479 14.19 -15.68 14.19
N PRO A 480 15.54 -15.55 14.28
CA PRO A 480 16.51 -15.70 13.17
C PRO A 480 16.79 -17.13 12.66
N MET A 481 15.93 -18.11 12.92
CA MET A 481 16.33 -19.53 12.83
C MET A 481 16.44 -20.10 11.40
N LEU A 482 15.93 -19.41 10.37
CA LEU A 482 16.04 -19.84 8.96
C LEU A 482 17.24 -19.24 8.21
N LEU A 483 18.06 -18.42 8.87
CA LEU A 483 19.22 -17.76 8.25
C LEU A 483 20.45 -18.68 8.16
N ASP A 484 20.60 -19.66 9.05
CA ASP A 484 21.86 -20.38 9.27
C ASP A 484 22.32 -21.19 8.05
N THR A 485 21.40 -21.94 7.43
CA THR A 485 21.72 -22.74 6.21
C THR A 485 22.07 -21.90 4.99
N ARG A 486 21.68 -20.62 4.95
CA ARG A 486 21.97 -19.73 3.82
C ARG A 486 23.33 -19.06 3.94
N TYR A 487 23.83 -18.84 5.16
CA TYR A 487 25.14 -18.23 5.39
C TYR A 487 26.29 -19.12 4.91
N GLU A 488 26.19 -20.44 5.04
CA GLU A 488 27.24 -21.35 4.56
C GLU A 488 27.44 -21.26 3.04
N SER A 489 26.35 -21.23 2.26
CA SER A 489 26.42 -21.10 0.80
C SER A 489 27.06 -19.77 0.36
N LEU A 490 26.79 -18.68 1.08
CA LEU A 490 27.41 -17.38 0.83
C LEU A 490 28.88 -17.36 1.21
N ARG A 491 29.27 -18.08 2.26
CA ARG A 491 30.67 -18.18 2.72
C ARG A 491 31.52 -18.96 1.73
N GLU A 492 31.03 -20.09 1.22
CA GLU A 492 31.70 -20.85 0.15
C GLU A 492 31.83 -20.03 -1.12
N PHE A 493 30.76 -19.32 -1.49
CA PHE A 493 30.78 -18.42 -2.63
C PHE A 493 31.78 -17.26 -2.45
N THR A 494 31.89 -16.68 -1.26
CA THR A 494 32.85 -15.60 -0.98
C THR A 494 34.29 -16.08 -1.20
N LYS A 495 34.63 -17.30 -0.76
CA LYS A 495 35.94 -17.90 -1.02
C LYS A 495 36.24 -18.08 -2.52
N LEU A 496 35.23 -18.40 -3.32
CA LEU A 496 35.37 -18.49 -4.78
C LEU A 496 35.60 -17.12 -5.43
N VAL A 497 34.99 -16.07 -4.87
CA VAL A 497 35.06 -14.70 -5.40
C VAL A 497 36.35 -13.99 -4.98
N ASP A 498 36.98 -14.33 -3.85
CA ASP A 498 38.22 -13.67 -3.40
C ASP A 498 39.38 -13.77 -4.41
N GLY A 499 39.33 -14.73 -5.34
CA GLY A 499 40.29 -14.84 -6.44
C GLY A 499 39.99 -13.98 -7.66
N TRP A 500 38.86 -13.26 -7.69
CA TRP A 500 38.42 -12.49 -8.85
C TRP A 500 39.08 -11.11 -8.84
N VAL A 501 39.58 -10.70 -10.00
CA VAL A 501 40.12 -9.35 -10.20
C VAL A 501 39.09 -8.56 -10.98
N VAL A 502 38.48 -7.57 -10.32
CA VAL A 502 37.47 -6.69 -10.90
C VAL A 502 38.19 -5.51 -11.57
N ASP A 503 37.96 -5.35 -12.86
CA ASP A 503 38.42 -4.25 -13.71
C ASP A 503 37.24 -3.31 -14.01
N GLU A 504 37.45 -2.14 -14.60
CA GLU A 504 36.35 -1.19 -14.88
C GLU A 504 35.30 -1.76 -15.83
N MET A 505 35.72 -2.65 -16.73
CA MET A 505 34.92 -3.14 -17.84
C MET A 505 34.64 -4.64 -17.79
N SER A 506 35.31 -5.37 -16.88
CA SER A 506 35.34 -6.82 -16.92
C SER A 506 35.73 -7.43 -15.57
N VAL A 507 35.36 -8.70 -15.38
CA VAL A 507 35.76 -9.48 -14.20
C VAL A 507 36.67 -10.61 -14.66
N THR A 508 37.89 -10.66 -14.12
CA THR A 508 38.88 -11.68 -14.48
C THR A 508 38.86 -12.82 -13.46
N VAL A 509 38.60 -14.03 -13.93
CA VAL A 509 38.52 -15.25 -13.10
C VAL A 509 39.68 -16.19 -13.40
N PRO A 510 40.35 -16.78 -12.39
CA PRO A 510 41.33 -17.85 -12.59
C PRO A 510 40.64 -19.17 -12.96
N CYS A 511 41.07 -19.82 -14.04
CA CYS A 511 40.54 -21.11 -14.50
C CYS A 511 41.66 -22.12 -14.79
N PRO A 512 42.49 -22.47 -13.78
CA PRO A 512 43.66 -23.32 -13.98
C PRO A 512 43.28 -24.72 -14.45
N GLU A 513 42.22 -25.32 -13.92
CA GLU A 513 41.86 -26.71 -14.24
C GLU A 513 41.49 -26.91 -15.70
N TYR A 514 40.67 -26.02 -16.25
CA TYR A 514 40.24 -26.11 -17.64
C TYR A 514 41.43 -26.00 -18.59
N VAL A 515 42.27 -24.98 -18.38
CA VAL A 515 43.46 -24.75 -19.22
C VAL A 515 44.43 -25.92 -19.09
N TRP A 516 44.65 -26.45 -17.88
CA TRP A 516 45.49 -27.63 -17.68
C TRP A 516 44.96 -28.87 -18.39
N ARG A 517 43.65 -29.13 -18.36
CA ARG A 517 43.05 -30.27 -19.09
C ARG A 517 43.23 -30.12 -20.60
N VAL A 518 43.00 -28.93 -21.15
CA VAL A 518 43.18 -28.65 -22.59
C VAL A 518 44.66 -28.81 -22.99
N ILE A 519 45.58 -28.23 -22.23
CA ILE A 519 47.03 -28.34 -22.47
C ILE A 519 47.48 -29.79 -22.34
N ALA A 520 47.00 -30.53 -21.33
CA ALA A 520 47.33 -31.94 -21.13
C ALA A 520 46.87 -32.81 -22.32
N VAL A 521 45.63 -32.63 -22.79
CA VAL A 521 45.11 -33.35 -23.97
C VAL A 521 45.92 -33.01 -25.22
N ALA A 522 46.21 -31.73 -25.46
CA ALA A 522 47.02 -31.31 -26.61
C ALA A 522 48.46 -31.84 -26.51
N SER A 523 49.04 -31.85 -25.31
CA SER A 523 50.39 -32.38 -25.06
C SER A 523 50.45 -33.89 -25.25
N LEU A 524 49.41 -34.62 -24.83
CA LEU A 524 49.30 -36.07 -25.06
C LEU A 524 49.19 -36.39 -26.56
N LEU A 525 48.44 -35.59 -27.33
CA LEU A 525 48.34 -35.77 -28.78
C LEU A 525 49.65 -35.44 -29.50
N ALA A 526 50.27 -34.31 -29.19
CA ALA A 526 51.54 -33.90 -29.80
C ALA A 526 52.69 -34.84 -29.41
N GLY A 527 52.78 -35.20 -28.13
CA GLY A 527 53.76 -36.15 -27.60
C GLY A 527 53.54 -37.57 -28.12
N GLY A 528 52.28 -38.02 -28.22
CA GLY A 528 51.92 -39.29 -28.84
C GLY A 528 52.29 -39.34 -30.32
N GLY A 529 52.09 -38.24 -31.07
CA GLY A 529 52.52 -38.12 -32.46
C GLY A 529 54.02 -38.25 -32.65
N LEU A 530 54.81 -37.58 -31.79
CA LEU A 530 56.27 -37.74 -31.77
C LEU A 530 56.68 -39.17 -31.41
N GLY A 531 56.03 -39.75 -30.40
CA GLY A 531 56.27 -41.13 -29.97
C GLY A 531 56.06 -42.14 -31.11
N ILE A 532 54.99 -41.99 -31.88
CA ILE A 532 54.73 -42.82 -33.06
C ILE A 532 55.81 -42.59 -34.14
N GLY A 533 56.15 -41.33 -34.41
CA GLY A 533 57.18 -40.98 -35.39
C GLY A 533 58.55 -41.62 -35.10
N PHE A 534 58.96 -41.64 -33.83
CA PHE A 534 60.25 -42.23 -33.43
C PHE A 534 60.22 -43.75 -33.22
N SER A 535 59.10 -44.31 -32.76
CA SER A 535 59.04 -45.74 -32.39
C SER A 535 58.75 -46.67 -33.56
N VAL A 536 57.99 -46.21 -34.57
CA VAL A 536 57.51 -47.07 -35.65
C VAL A 536 58.54 -47.25 -36.77
N GLY A 537 59.36 -46.24 -37.07
CA GLY A 537 60.34 -46.29 -38.17
C GLY A 537 59.71 -46.71 -39.51
N ASP A 538 60.45 -47.46 -40.35
CA ASP A 538 59.97 -47.94 -41.66
C ASP A 538 59.05 -49.18 -41.58
N ARG A 539 58.50 -49.51 -40.40
CA ARG A 539 57.76 -50.78 -40.21
C ARG A 539 56.38 -50.81 -40.87
N ILE A 540 55.84 -49.66 -41.28
CA ILE A 540 54.54 -49.58 -41.94
C ILE A 540 54.76 -49.23 -43.42
N ASN A 541 54.66 -50.25 -44.29
CA ASN A 541 54.78 -50.05 -45.73
C ASN A 541 53.69 -49.11 -46.26
N GLY A 542 54.10 -47.96 -46.81
CA GLY A 542 53.22 -47.00 -47.48
C GLY A 542 52.73 -45.82 -46.64
N VAL A 543 53.15 -45.69 -45.38
CA VAL A 543 52.82 -44.52 -44.55
C VAL A 543 54.09 -43.90 -44.00
N ASP A 544 54.32 -42.62 -44.29
CA ASP A 544 55.41 -41.86 -43.72
C ASP A 544 55.07 -41.44 -42.27
N PRO A 545 55.76 -41.96 -41.24
CA PRO A 545 55.48 -41.64 -39.83
C PRO A 545 55.62 -40.15 -39.52
N SER A 546 56.46 -39.42 -40.27
CA SER A 546 56.69 -37.99 -40.06
C SER A 546 55.46 -37.15 -40.43
N ASN A 547 54.72 -37.56 -41.47
CA ASN A 547 53.47 -36.91 -41.85
C ASN A 547 52.38 -37.12 -40.80
N LEU A 548 52.26 -38.33 -40.23
CA LEU A 548 51.31 -38.61 -39.16
C LEU A 548 51.57 -37.76 -37.91
N ALA A 549 52.84 -37.62 -37.52
CA ALA A 549 53.23 -36.73 -36.42
C ALA A 549 52.81 -35.28 -36.70
N THR A 550 53.01 -34.80 -37.93
CA THR A 550 52.62 -33.45 -38.34
C THR A 550 51.10 -33.26 -38.25
N TYR A 551 50.30 -34.22 -38.72
CA TYR A 551 48.84 -34.17 -38.58
C TYR A 551 48.39 -34.13 -37.12
N LEU A 552 48.99 -34.93 -36.24
CA LEU A 552 48.66 -34.93 -34.80
C LEU A 552 49.02 -33.60 -34.13
N TRP A 553 50.13 -32.97 -34.52
CA TRP A 553 50.49 -31.63 -34.08
C TRP A 553 49.47 -30.57 -34.53
N VAL A 554 49.04 -30.63 -35.79
CA VAL A 554 48.00 -29.73 -36.33
C VAL A 554 46.68 -29.92 -35.57
N VAL A 555 46.28 -31.17 -35.31
CA VAL A 555 45.07 -31.49 -34.53
C VAL A 555 45.18 -30.95 -33.09
N ALA A 556 46.33 -31.11 -32.44
CA ALA A 556 46.57 -30.57 -31.10
C ALA A 556 46.45 -29.04 -31.07
N ALA A 557 47.06 -28.35 -32.04
CA ALA A 557 46.94 -26.89 -32.17
C ALA A 557 45.49 -26.45 -32.41
N PHE A 558 44.75 -27.20 -33.24
CA PHE A 558 43.35 -26.93 -33.53
C PHE A 558 42.45 -27.12 -32.30
N ILE A 559 42.70 -28.15 -31.49
CA ILE A 559 41.97 -28.36 -30.23
C ILE A 559 42.19 -27.19 -29.26
N ILE A 560 43.41 -26.68 -29.12
CA ILE A 560 43.68 -25.50 -28.29
C ILE A 560 42.90 -24.28 -28.81
N LEU A 561 42.88 -24.08 -30.14
CA LEU A 561 42.18 -22.96 -30.77
C LEU A 561 40.66 -23.05 -30.57
N ILE A 562 40.06 -24.24 -30.74
CA ILE A 562 38.64 -24.46 -30.45
C ILE A 562 38.36 -24.22 -28.96
N ALA A 563 39.14 -24.84 -28.07
CA ALA A 563 38.92 -24.74 -26.63
C ALA A 563 38.98 -23.28 -26.16
N LYS A 564 39.88 -22.48 -26.71
CA LYS A 564 39.96 -21.04 -26.47
C LYS A 564 38.67 -20.30 -26.86
N ASN A 565 38.07 -20.67 -27.99
CA ASN A 565 36.90 -19.98 -28.54
C ASN A 565 35.55 -20.51 -28.03
N MET A 566 35.52 -21.66 -27.35
CA MET A 566 34.27 -22.28 -26.89
C MET A 566 33.61 -21.58 -25.70
N LYS A 567 34.40 -20.89 -24.88
CA LYS A 567 33.95 -20.41 -23.56
C LYS A 567 33.74 -18.91 -23.48
N VAL A 568 34.61 -18.13 -24.12
CA VAL A 568 34.51 -16.68 -24.17
C VAL A 568 34.73 -16.24 -25.60
N LYS A 569 33.93 -15.26 -26.04
CA LYS A 569 33.94 -14.76 -27.42
C LYS A 569 35.33 -14.23 -27.83
N GLU A 570 36.04 -13.59 -26.90
CA GLU A 570 37.35 -13.01 -27.11
C GLU A 570 38.29 -13.34 -25.94
N TRP A 571 39.03 -14.45 -26.05
CA TRP A 571 40.03 -14.82 -25.04
C TRP A 571 41.45 -14.50 -25.54
N ALA A 572 42.10 -13.49 -24.95
CA ALA A 572 43.47 -13.15 -25.29
C ALA A 572 44.44 -14.30 -24.96
N TRP A 573 45.41 -14.56 -25.84
CA TRP A 573 46.38 -15.65 -25.65
C TRP A 573 47.22 -15.50 -24.37
N ASN A 574 47.59 -14.26 -24.02
CA ASN A 574 48.31 -13.97 -22.78
C ASN A 574 47.51 -14.43 -21.54
N ASP A 575 46.20 -14.17 -21.52
CA ASP A 575 45.34 -14.56 -20.40
C ASP A 575 45.11 -16.07 -20.36
N PHE A 576 44.94 -16.71 -21.53
CA PHE A 576 44.85 -18.16 -21.65
C PHE A 576 46.10 -18.85 -21.05
N LEU A 577 47.30 -18.40 -21.43
CA LEU A 577 48.56 -18.93 -20.90
C LEU A 577 48.75 -18.63 -19.41
N ARG A 578 48.26 -17.47 -18.94
CA ARG A 578 48.23 -17.11 -17.51
C ARG A 578 47.12 -17.83 -16.73
N ARG A 579 46.31 -18.66 -17.39
CA ARG A 579 45.19 -19.41 -16.78
C ARG A 579 44.11 -18.49 -16.21
N ARG A 580 43.85 -17.37 -16.86
CA ARG A 580 42.86 -16.36 -16.47
C ARG A 580 41.89 -16.11 -17.63
N VAL A 581 40.65 -15.84 -17.29
CA VAL A 581 39.57 -15.58 -18.25
C VAL A 581 38.93 -14.26 -17.88
N ARG A 582 38.91 -13.32 -18.83
CA ARG A 582 38.23 -12.03 -18.67
C ARG A 582 36.79 -12.18 -19.15
N CYS A 583 35.82 -12.03 -18.25
CA CYS A 583 34.41 -12.08 -18.55
C CYS A 583 33.85 -10.66 -18.63
N CYS A 584 33.07 -10.37 -19.69
CA CYS A 584 32.50 -9.05 -19.94
C CYS A 584 30.99 -8.98 -19.66
N SER A 585 30.38 -10.09 -19.25
CA SER A 585 28.97 -10.20 -18.90
C SER A 585 28.71 -11.21 -17.78
N VAL A 586 27.53 -11.11 -17.15
CA VAL A 586 27.09 -12.05 -16.10
C VAL A 586 26.94 -13.47 -16.65
N SER A 587 26.38 -13.63 -17.85
CA SER A 587 26.23 -14.97 -18.46
C SER A 587 27.56 -15.65 -18.77
N GLU A 588 28.55 -14.90 -19.28
CA GLU A 588 29.92 -15.40 -19.48
C GLU A 588 30.53 -15.84 -18.14
N LEU A 589 30.40 -15.01 -17.11
CA LEU A 589 30.92 -15.30 -15.77
C LEU A 589 30.27 -16.55 -15.15
N GLN A 590 28.95 -16.70 -15.29
CA GLN A 590 28.21 -17.90 -14.90
C GLN A 590 28.69 -19.13 -15.67
N SER A 591 28.88 -19.04 -16.98
CA SER A 591 29.32 -20.17 -17.82
C SER A 591 30.74 -20.67 -17.49
N MET A 592 31.57 -19.79 -16.92
CA MET A 592 32.95 -20.05 -16.56
C MET A 592 33.08 -20.59 -15.13
N THR A 593 32.37 -19.98 -14.19
CA THR A 593 32.46 -20.31 -12.76
C THR A 593 31.50 -21.41 -12.33
N GLY A 594 30.41 -21.61 -13.07
CA GLY A 594 29.28 -22.45 -12.67
C GLY A 594 28.43 -21.86 -11.54
N VAL A 595 28.73 -20.64 -11.08
CA VAL A 595 27.97 -19.94 -10.04
C VAL A 595 26.67 -19.42 -10.64
N ASP A 596 25.58 -19.51 -9.87
CA ASP A 596 24.30 -18.92 -10.24
C ASP A 596 24.40 -17.41 -10.54
N ALA A 597 23.79 -16.98 -11.64
CA ALA A 597 23.83 -15.59 -12.09
C ALA A 597 23.27 -14.61 -11.05
N GLN A 598 22.29 -15.02 -10.23
CA GLN A 598 21.72 -14.14 -9.20
C GLN A 598 22.69 -13.93 -8.04
N LEU A 599 23.49 -14.94 -7.66
CA LEU A 599 24.55 -14.78 -6.66
C LEU A 599 25.67 -13.87 -7.16
N ILE A 600 26.01 -13.98 -8.44
CA ILE A 600 26.94 -13.06 -9.10
C ILE A 600 26.40 -11.63 -9.02
N ILE A 601 25.16 -11.38 -9.46
CA ILE A 601 24.54 -10.05 -9.44
C ILE A 601 24.46 -9.50 -8.02
N TYR A 602 24.08 -10.33 -7.04
CA TYR A 602 24.06 -9.97 -5.63
C TYR A 602 25.42 -9.47 -5.14
N LYS A 603 26.50 -10.17 -5.49
CA LYS A 603 27.86 -9.77 -5.13
C LYS A 603 28.28 -8.46 -5.79
N LEU A 604 27.96 -8.29 -7.06
CA LEU A 604 28.25 -7.06 -7.79
C LEU A 604 27.52 -5.85 -7.17
N LEU A 605 26.25 -6.00 -6.79
CA LEU A 605 25.48 -4.97 -6.08
C LEU A 605 26.08 -4.66 -4.71
N HIS A 606 26.53 -5.68 -3.98
CA HIS A 606 27.16 -5.51 -2.68
C HIS A 606 28.51 -4.80 -2.76
N ASP A 607 29.33 -5.14 -3.76
CA ASP A 607 30.65 -4.54 -3.96
C ASP A 607 30.57 -3.11 -4.52
N GLU A 608 29.54 -2.78 -5.31
CA GLU A 608 29.29 -1.42 -5.77
C GLU A 608 29.12 -0.44 -4.60
N ARG A 609 28.38 -0.84 -3.55
CA ARG A 609 28.24 -0.03 -2.34
C ARG A 609 29.56 0.18 -1.60
N ARG A 610 30.51 -0.76 -1.73
CA ARG A 610 31.87 -0.68 -1.17
C ARG A 610 32.84 0.12 -2.06
N GLY A 611 32.35 0.75 -3.13
CA GLY A 611 33.16 1.57 -4.02
C GLY A 611 33.79 0.81 -5.18
N SER A 612 33.19 -0.29 -5.65
CA SER A 612 33.67 -1.03 -6.83
C SER A 612 33.88 -0.11 -8.03
N VAL A 613 34.98 -0.32 -8.76
CA VAL A 613 35.36 0.42 -9.97
C VAL A 613 34.60 -0.05 -11.23
N LEU A 614 33.80 -1.11 -11.10
CA LEU A 614 33.09 -1.71 -12.23
C LEU A 614 32.00 -0.78 -12.78
N ASN A 615 32.11 -0.40 -14.05
CA ASN A 615 31.06 0.29 -14.79
C ASN A 615 30.07 -0.73 -15.36
N ILE A 616 28.78 -0.49 -15.17
CA ILE A 616 27.73 -1.45 -15.51
C ILE A 616 26.94 -1.02 -16.74
N ARG A 617 26.80 -1.93 -17.71
CA ARG A 617 25.99 -1.75 -18.92
C ARG A 617 24.92 -2.83 -19.06
N GLY A 618 24.08 -2.69 -20.08
CA GLY A 618 23.08 -3.69 -20.46
C GLY A 618 21.65 -3.35 -20.00
N PRO A 619 20.66 -4.15 -20.43
CA PRO A 619 19.24 -3.84 -20.25
C PRO A 619 18.76 -3.91 -18.80
N TYR A 620 19.49 -4.62 -17.94
CA TYR A 620 19.12 -4.83 -16.53
C TYR A 620 20.05 -4.10 -15.56
N ASN A 621 20.68 -2.98 -15.98
CA ASN A 621 21.58 -2.19 -15.13
C ASN A 621 20.84 -1.19 -14.21
N SER A 622 19.51 -1.23 -14.17
CA SER A 622 18.70 -0.21 -13.49
C SER A 622 18.88 -0.17 -11.98
N ALA A 623 19.39 -1.24 -11.36
CA ALA A 623 19.65 -1.31 -9.92
C ALA A 623 21.06 -0.85 -9.52
N PHE A 624 21.93 -0.60 -10.50
CA PHE A 624 23.31 -0.18 -10.24
C PHE A 624 23.42 1.35 -10.25
N LEU A 625 24.31 1.90 -9.43
CA LEU A 625 24.58 3.33 -9.35
C LEU A 625 25.49 3.81 -10.50
N ARG A 626 26.48 3.00 -10.88
CA ARG A 626 27.49 3.28 -11.90
C ARG A 626 27.10 2.69 -13.24
N ARG A 627 26.27 3.43 -13.97
CA ARG A 627 25.83 3.07 -15.32
C ARG A 627 26.68 3.79 -16.35
N ALA A 628 27.17 3.06 -17.34
CA ALA A 628 27.88 3.61 -18.48
C ALA A 628 27.49 2.87 -19.76
N ASN A 629 27.73 3.51 -20.91
CA ASN A 629 27.51 2.88 -22.22
C ASN A 629 28.49 1.72 -22.46
N GLU A 630 29.69 1.86 -21.87
CA GLU A 630 30.78 0.91 -21.88
C GLU A 630 30.93 0.34 -20.46
N GLY A 631 30.95 -0.98 -20.33
CA GLY A 631 31.03 -1.63 -19.01
C GLY A 631 30.88 -3.15 -19.06
N PHE A 632 30.84 -3.73 -17.86
CA PHE A 632 30.42 -5.10 -17.63
C PHE A 632 28.90 -5.23 -17.81
N ALA A 633 28.46 -6.18 -18.63
CA ALA A 633 27.07 -6.30 -19.02
C ALA A 633 26.24 -7.14 -18.05
N ILE A 634 25.14 -6.58 -17.55
CA ILE A 634 24.08 -7.31 -16.86
C ILE A 634 23.04 -7.73 -17.90
N ASP A 635 23.27 -8.91 -18.47
CA ASP A 635 22.46 -9.51 -19.54
C ASP A 635 21.40 -10.50 -19.02
N VAL A 636 21.41 -10.79 -17.71
CA VAL A 636 20.44 -11.64 -17.04
C VAL A 636 19.48 -10.77 -16.20
N PRO A 637 18.15 -11.01 -16.24
CA PRO A 637 17.20 -10.25 -15.43
C PRO A 637 17.45 -10.45 -13.93
N ILE A 638 17.40 -9.35 -13.18
CA ILE A 638 17.59 -9.38 -11.72
C ILE A 638 16.29 -9.86 -11.06
N SER A 639 16.37 -10.94 -10.27
CA SER A 639 15.25 -11.40 -9.46
C SER A 639 14.96 -10.43 -8.30
N SER A 640 13.69 -10.27 -7.94
CA SER A 640 13.27 -9.47 -6.78
C SER A 640 13.86 -10.00 -5.46
N SER A 641 14.08 -11.30 -5.36
CA SER A 641 14.76 -11.92 -4.21
C SER A 641 16.23 -11.48 -4.09
N THR A 642 16.91 -11.27 -5.22
CA THR A 642 18.30 -10.82 -5.29
C THR A 642 18.43 -9.37 -4.85
N LEU A 643 17.54 -8.50 -5.36
CA LEU A 643 17.46 -7.09 -4.95
C LEU A 643 17.23 -6.99 -3.43
N ARG A 644 16.25 -7.73 -2.91
CA ARG A 644 15.96 -7.75 -1.48
C ARG A 644 17.16 -8.21 -0.65
N ARG A 645 17.85 -9.27 -1.11
CA ARG A 645 19.08 -9.75 -0.43
C ARG A 645 20.18 -8.69 -0.42
N SER A 646 20.32 -7.91 -1.49
CA SER A 646 21.30 -6.82 -1.57
C SER A 646 20.91 -5.57 -0.76
N GLY A 647 19.84 -5.61 0.04
CA GLY A 647 19.31 -4.44 0.76
C GLY A 647 18.71 -3.40 -0.18
N LEU A 648 18.16 -3.82 -1.31
CA LEU A 648 17.39 -2.98 -2.21
C LEU A 648 15.92 -3.37 -2.12
N VAL A 649 15.10 -2.45 -1.64
CA VAL A 649 13.66 -2.65 -1.54
C VAL A 649 13.00 -1.92 -2.70
N MET A 650 12.35 -2.68 -3.58
CA MET A 650 11.54 -2.12 -4.65
C MET A 650 10.23 -1.62 -4.07
N LEU A 651 9.97 -0.32 -4.18
CA LEU A 651 8.74 0.26 -3.70
C LEU A 651 7.86 0.69 -4.85
N LYS A 652 6.64 0.16 -4.83
CA LYS A 652 5.59 0.55 -5.75
C LYS A 652 4.96 1.83 -5.23
N VAL A 653 5.35 2.96 -5.81
CA VAL A 653 4.84 4.27 -5.45
C VAL A 653 3.69 4.62 -6.38
N ALA A 654 2.55 4.99 -5.82
CA ALA A 654 1.45 5.55 -6.59
C ALA A 654 1.81 6.99 -6.95
N THR A 655 2.08 7.24 -8.23
CA THR A 655 2.30 8.59 -8.75
C THR A 655 1.02 9.14 -9.36
N ALA A 656 1.03 10.43 -9.68
CA ALA A 656 -0.11 11.08 -10.31
C ALA A 656 -0.48 10.53 -11.70
N GLN A 657 0.37 9.70 -12.31
CA GLN A 657 0.17 9.08 -13.62
C GLN A 657 -0.02 7.55 -13.53
N GLY A 658 -0.10 6.99 -12.32
CA GLY A 658 -0.18 5.56 -12.06
C GLY A 658 0.98 5.04 -11.21
N TYR A 659 1.06 3.73 -11.06
CA TYR A 659 2.10 3.12 -10.22
C TYR A 659 3.47 3.19 -10.91
N ALA A 660 4.45 3.75 -10.23
CA ALA A 660 5.86 3.67 -10.58
C ALA A 660 6.58 2.73 -9.61
N LEU A 661 7.58 2.01 -10.08
CA LEU A 661 8.51 1.30 -9.21
C LEU A 661 9.69 2.25 -8.96
N ILE A 662 9.90 2.57 -7.69
CA ILE A 662 11.04 3.35 -7.24
C ILE A 662 11.94 2.43 -6.44
N GLU A 663 13.22 2.51 -6.74
CA GLU A 663 14.25 1.79 -6.02
C GLU A 663 14.59 2.53 -4.73
N ALA A 664 14.46 1.83 -3.60
CA ALA A 664 14.94 2.32 -2.33
C ALA A 664 16.22 1.58 -1.94
N ALA A 665 17.27 2.35 -1.71
CA ALA A 665 18.44 1.84 -1.03
C ALA A 665 18.12 1.76 0.47
N GLU A 666 18.04 0.55 1.00
CA GLU A 666 18.08 0.33 2.44
C GLU A 666 19.49 0.68 2.91
N VAL A 667 19.60 1.81 3.62
CA VAL A 667 20.77 2.11 4.45
C VAL A 667 20.53 1.36 5.75
N ALA A 668 21.49 0.52 6.12
CA ALA A 668 21.42 -0.42 7.23
C ALA A 668 20.86 0.24 8.51
N VAL A 669 19.80 -0.38 9.06
CA VAL A 669 19.26 -0.18 10.42
C VAL A 669 20.27 -0.61 11.46
#